data_AF-J4WNS7-F1
#
_entry.id   AF-J4WNS7-F1
#
_cell.length_a   1.000
_cell.length_b   1.000
_cell.length_c   1.000
_cell.angle_alpha   90.00
_cell.angle_beta   90.00
_cell.angle_gamma   90.00
#
_symmetry.space_group_name_H-M   'P 1'
#
loop_
_entity.id
_entity.type
_entity.pdbx_description
1 polymer ?
#
loop_
_entity_poly.entity_id
_entity_poly.type
_entity_poly.pdbx_seq_one_letter_code
_entity_poly.pdbx_strand_id
1 'polypeptide(L)'
;MNVTATDVLGALFNPIDTVCFRVFEDKKTGVFRGAKLSCECGKYKSIEETLKKHNAMQRGIFFVVNYGGQDDAAITRINAQFFEMDDGTFEEQQKNVDAFPLPPSMVIKTQKSLHVYYFMDSTAKVERFREIQKRLVKHFGGDPVCVNESRVMRLPGFHHCKKETPVEVTCISFHPERKYTQEQLASVLPEIEGAPAERKNGTAKGLEQVCRACDFIKHCRENASTLSEHDWYAMITNLAPFAGGTARIHEMSRPYPRYSEADTQRKINHFLESGTKPMTCRTIAEKGFKCPKAGKCPVKSPAALCFQPMEIHVLLEILQGFPVTGEPVKDLQTAKAFMLDYLYNQDMVTADAMIQSNIRDHFKLPPTFLKSLQTAFKAENKAFRKKLEARKERALKSLLEWYEVIDAGVRFLPGVLAKALAKNEKVFYAAEQHFRYQGGVYVEMAEMEAQRLVQEQMLIRETKMSQIIDAEKQWRLLVQRDIRELNANPYIINVRNGLYNVLEDTLTEHTPDYFSTVQLDVAYDEAAGCPLFKKFLAESMGGDMEQVGLIQEMLGYFLIPVNSAQKCFVIVGAASAGKSVLLRVLNDVLLGRRNVSNVSWQALNERFKTAELFGKLANIFADLPTKNIDDNGIFKALVGEDYLTVEKKNKNPFSFQSSARPLFSCNSIPKNYGDRSEGFYRRLVILRFKYTVPKEKRDPELLEKFRMEADGIFLFALEGLRRLMGNRYIFSETQVNADELQQYREESDSVLSFVKDCCELSAEHSVGSTELFNAYKGYCEECGLRPYAQKNFVQQITATFSGITRGVDALGKRRTLIGIKLGECLG
;
A
#
# COMPACT_ATOMS: atom_id res chain seq x y z
N MET A 1 11.32 1.80 24.83
CA MET A 1 10.63 1.31 23.61
C MET A 1 10.56 -0.21 23.69
N ASN A 2 9.38 -0.82 23.73
CA ASN A 2 9.19 -2.28 23.87
C ASN A 2 8.86 -2.94 22.50
N VAL A 3 9.67 -2.67 21.47
CA VAL A 3 9.51 -3.30 20.14
C VAL A 3 10.10 -4.70 20.17
N THR A 4 9.29 -5.70 19.85
CA THR A 4 9.64 -7.13 19.94
C THR A 4 10.26 -7.66 18.66
N ALA A 5 10.86 -8.86 18.73
CA ALA A 5 11.31 -9.57 17.53
C ALA A 5 10.16 -9.86 16.55
N THR A 6 8.95 -10.13 17.08
CA THR A 6 7.75 -10.35 16.25
C THR A 6 7.41 -9.09 15.44
N ASP A 7 7.45 -7.90 16.06
CA ASP A 7 7.16 -6.64 15.39
C ASP A 7 8.15 -6.37 14.24
N VAL A 8 9.44 -6.58 14.51
CA VAL A 8 10.52 -6.37 13.52
C VAL A 8 10.41 -7.33 12.34
N LEU A 9 10.18 -8.62 12.63
CA LEU A 9 10.02 -9.61 11.57
C LEU A 9 8.74 -9.38 10.76
N GLY A 10 7.63 -9.06 11.43
CA GLY A 10 6.35 -8.77 10.78
C GLY A 10 6.37 -7.53 9.89
N ALA A 11 7.22 -6.55 10.20
CA ALA A 11 7.42 -5.38 9.36
C ALA A 11 8.23 -5.64 8.09
N LEU A 12 9.14 -6.62 8.11
CA LEU A 12 10.02 -6.96 6.99
C LEU A 12 9.50 -8.12 6.12
N PHE A 13 8.75 -9.05 6.69
CA PHE A 13 8.36 -10.31 6.06
C PHE A 13 6.84 -10.52 6.01
N ASN A 14 6.38 -11.28 5.02
CA ASN A 14 5.01 -11.79 4.98
C ASN A 14 4.82 -12.96 5.95
N PRO A 15 3.61 -13.20 6.46
CA PRO A 15 3.36 -14.28 7.41
C PRO A 15 3.77 -15.66 6.88
N ILE A 16 3.59 -15.88 5.58
CA ILE A 16 3.97 -17.11 4.88
C ILE A 16 5.43 -17.11 4.40
N ASP A 17 6.13 -15.98 4.49
CA ASP A 17 7.53 -15.91 4.08
C ASP A 17 8.37 -16.69 5.07
N THR A 18 9.33 -17.44 4.54
CA THR A 18 10.32 -18.12 5.37
C THR A 18 11.37 -17.12 5.84
N VAL A 19 11.44 -16.90 7.15
CA VAL A 19 12.50 -16.13 7.80
C VAL A 19 13.68 -17.07 8.06
N CYS A 20 14.86 -16.63 7.66
CA CYS A 20 16.10 -17.38 7.81
C CYS A 20 16.91 -16.84 8.99
N PHE A 21 17.16 -17.68 9.99
CA PHE A 21 17.98 -17.34 11.16
C PHE A 21 19.36 -17.98 11.08
N ARG A 22 20.35 -17.29 11.64
CA ARG A 22 21.69 -17.81 11.86
C ARG A 22 22.10 -17.64 13.32
N VAL A 23 22.67 -18.69 13.87
CA VAL A 23 23.17 -18.73 15.24
C VAL A 23 24.67 -18.92 15.19
N PHE A 24 25.40 -18.04 15.85
CA PHE A 24 26.87 -18.09 15.96
C PHE A 24 27.30 -18.03 17.42
N GLU A 25 28.50 -18.52 17.75
CA GLU A 25 29.09 -18.20 19.06
C GLU A 25 29.57 -16.74 19.05
N ASP A 26 29.10 -15.93 20.00
CA ASP A 26 29.61 -14.56 20.14
C ASP A 26 31.05 -14.56 20.71
N LYS A 27 31.40 -15.60 21.48
CA LYS A 27 32.77 -15.91 21.92
C LYS A 27 33.24 -17.18 21.21
N LYS A 28 34.25 -17.07 20.34
CA LYS A 28 34.79 -18.22 19.58
C LYS A 28 35.48 -19.20 20.55
N THR A 29 34.74 -20.18 21.06
CA THR A 29 35.29 -21.28 21.86
C THR A 29 35.70 -22.47 21.00
N GLY A 30 35.18 -22.53 19.77
CA GLY A 30 35.54 -23.53 18.76
C GLY A 30 34.69 -24.81 18.81
N VAL A 31 33.74 -24.91 19.73
CA VAL A 31 32.91 -26.11 19.95
C VAL A 31 31.68 -26.13 19.05
N PHE A 32 31.03 -24.99 18.81
CA PHE A 32 29.84 -24.90 17.96
C PHE A 32 30.16 -24.29 16.59
N ARG A 33 29.85 -25.04 15.52
CA ARG A 33 30.09 -24.63 14.12
C ARG A 33 29.03 -23.67 13.55
N GLY A 34 28.09 -23.22 14.37
CA GLY A 34 26.93 -22.42 13.95
C GLY A 34 25.70 -23.27 13.62
N ALA A 35 24.52 -22.65 13.64
CA ALA A 35 23.28 -23.28 13.16
C ALA A 35 22.53 -22.36 12.20
N LYS A 36 21.90 -22.98 11.20
CA LYS A 36 20.93 -22.34 10.31
C LYS A 36 19.56 -22.85 10.68
N LEU A 37 18.65 -21.95 10.98
CA LEU A 37 17.26 -22.25 11.35
C LEU A 37 16.34 -21.45 10.44
N SER A 38 15.09 -21.88 10.32
CA SER A 38 14.08 -21.15 9.56
C SER A 38 12.67 -21.48 10.04
N CYS A 39 11.77 -20.52 9.92
CA CYS A 39 10.34 -20.74 10.09
C CYS A 39 9.57 -19.78 9.19
N GLU A 40 8.30 -20.06 8.93
CA GLU A 40 7.38 -19.04 8.41
C GLU A 40 7.28 -17.89 9.43
N CYS A 41 7.27 -16.63 8.96
CA CYS A 41 7.25 -15.45 9.82
C CYS A 41 6.07 -15.47 10.80
N GLY A 42 4.88 -15.80 10.33
CA GLY A 42 3.66 -15.91 11.14
C GLY A 42 3.72 -17.03 12.19
N LYS A 43 4.68 -17.94 12.08
CA LYS A 43 4.93 -19.03 13.03
C LYS A 43 6.15 -18.77 13.91
N TYR A 44 6.70 -17.55 13.94
CA TYR A 44 7.89 -17.22 14.72
C TYR A 44 7.81 -17.65 16.19
N LYS A 45 6.64 -17.51 16.83
CA LYS A 45 6.42 -17.97 18.21
C LYS A 45 6.74 -19.45 18.44
N SER A 46 6.62 -20.29 17.42
CA SER A 46 6.97 -21.71 17.51
C SER A 46 8.48 -21.97 17.63
N ILE A 47 9.33 -21.08 17.09
CA ILE A 47 10.80 -21.24 17.12
C ILE A 47 11.47 -20.36 18.18
N GLU A 48 10.76 -19.36 18.71
CA GLU A 48 11.27 -18.38 19.69
C GLU A 48 11.96 -19.07 20.89
N GLU A 49 11.37 -20.12 21.46
CA GLU A 49 11.94 -20.87 22.58
C GLU A 49 13.24 -21.59 22.22
N THR A 50 13.37 -22.08 20.98
CA THR A 50 14.61 -22.67 20.50
C THR A 50 15.70 -21.61 20.40
N LEU A 51 15.38 -20.41 19.88
CA LEU A 51 16.32 -19.30 19.80
C LEU A 51 16.76 -18.82 21.19
N LYS A 52 15.83 -18.73 22.16
CA LYS A 52 16.15 -18.39 23.56
C LYS A 52 17.10 -19.40 24.19
N LYS A 53 16.89 -20.70 23.97
CA LYS A 53 17.82 -21.76 24.43
C LYS A 53 19.22 -21.57 23.84
N HIS A 54 19.32 -21.25 22.56
CA HIS A 54 20.61 -20.94 21.95
C HIS A 54 21.26 -19.69 22.58
N ASN A 55 20.50 -18.62 22.79
CA ASN A 55 21.03 -17.39 23.37
C ASN A 55 21.49 -17.57 24.83
N ALA A 56 20.78 -18.38 25.61
CA ALA A 56 21.19 -18.79 26.96
C ALA A 56 22.54 -19.54 26.97
N MET A 57 22.88 -20.25 25.89
CA MET A 57 24.18 -20.87 25.68
C MET A 57 25.27 -19.89 25.16
N GLN A 58 25.07 -18.57 25.35
CA GLN A 58 25.99 -17.51 24.93
C GLN A 58 26.21 -17.43 23.40
N ARG A 59 25.18 -17.78 22.63
CA ARG A 59 25.19 -17.71 21.16
C ARG A 59 24.42 -16.49 20.67
N GLY A 60 25.00 -15.77 19.71
CA GLY A 60 24.35 -14.64 19.05
C GLY A 60 23.27 -15.11 18.09
N ILE A 61 22.13 -14.42 18.10
CA ILE A 61 20.97 -14.69 17.25
C ILE A 61 20.89 -13.63 16.15
N PHE A 62 20.88 -14.09 14.90
CA PHE A 62 20.86 -13.25 13.72
C PHE A 62 19.77 -13.73 12.75
N PHE A 63 19.36 -12.83 11.86
CA PHE A 63 18.42 -13.15 10.77
C PHE A 63 18.91 -12.53 9.46
N VAL A 64 18.56 -13.16 8.34
CA VAL A 64 18.74 -12.59 7.00
C VAL A 64 17.65 -11.55 6.80
N VAL A 65 18.02 -10.31 6.42
CA VAL A 65 17.07 -9.18 6.34
C VAL A 65 16.17 -9.27 5.11
N ASN A 66 16.74 -9.69 3.98
CA ASN A 66 16.04 -9.80 2.70
C ASN A 66 15.45 -11.20 2.50
N TYR A 67 14.36 -11.29 1.71
CA TYR A 67 13.61 -12.52 1.55
C TYR A 67 14.14 -13.39 0.40
N GLY A 68 14.09 -14.71 0.62
CA GLY A 68 14.26 -15.73 -0.41
C GLY A 68 15.11 -16.92 0.06
N GLY A 69 16.13 -16.69 0.89
CA GLY A 69 16.92 -17.79 1.47
C GLY A 69 18.10 -17.35 2.31
N GLN A 70 19.07 -18.26 2.48
CA GLN A 70 20.22 -18.11 3.38
C GLN A 70 21.49 -17.58 2.68
N ASP A 71 21.45 -17.39 1.36
CA ASP A 71 22.59 -16.99 0.51
C ASP A 71 22.11 -16.06 -0.62
N ASP A 72 23.05 -15.32 -1.23
CA ASP A 72 22.72 -14.23 -2.17
C ASP A 72 21.92 -14.71 -3.39
N ALA A 73 22.19 -15.93 -3.90
CA ALA A 73 21.51 -16.49 -5.05
C ALA A 73 20.04 -16.84 -4.77
N ALA A 74 19.72 -17.11 -3.50
CA ALA A 74 18.37 -17.40 -3.07
C ALA A 74 17.54 -16.13 -2.81
N ILE A 75 18.14 -14.93 -2.73
CA ILE A 75 17.40 -13.69 -2.45
C ILE A 75 16.57 -13.28 -3.68
N THR A 76 15.26 -13.19 -3.48
CA THR A 76 14.29 -12.85 -4.54
C THR A 76 13.58 -11.53 -4.28
N ARG A 77 13.62 -11.01 -3.05
CA ARG A 77 13.02 -9.72 -2.70
C ARG A 77 13.86 -8.96 -1.70
N ILE A 78 14.09 -7.68 -1.98
CA ILE A 78 14.76 -6.75 -1.07
C ILE A 78 13.71 -6.16 -0.13
N ASN A 79 13.82 -6.49 1.16
CA ASN A 79 12.96 -5.92 2.19
C ASN A 79 13.52 -4.60 2.73
N ALA A 80 14.85 -4.46 2.78
CA ALA A 80 15.51 -3.24 3.26
C ALA A 80 16.92 -3.04 2.67
N GLN A 81 17.33 -1.79 2.59
CA GLN A 81 18.74 -1.38 2.56
C GLN A 81 19.17 -1.08 4.00
N PHE A 82 20.41 -1.36 4.38
CA PHE A 82 20.82 -1.23 5.78
C PHE A 82 22.32 -1.00 5.93
N PHE A 83 22.78 -0.53 7.08
CA PHE A 83 24.21 -0.45 7.37
C PHE A 83 24.43 -0.50 8.89
N GLU A 84 25.68 -0.76 9.29
CA GLU A 84 26.11 -0.69 10.69
C GLU A 84 27.30 0.26 10.78
N MET A 85 27.33 1.10 11.82
CA MET A 85 28.45 1.98 12.13
C MET A 85 29.23 1.42 13.31
N ASP A 86 30.49 1.07 13.10
CA ASP A 86 31.34 0.49 14.15
C ASP A 86 32.24 1.51 14.85
N ASP A 87 32.31 2.73 14.31
CA ASP A 87 33.16 3.82 14.77
C ASP A 87 32.34 4.94 15.43
N GLY A 88 32.94 5.61 16.42
CA GLY A 88 32.33 6.68 17.20
C GLY A 88 31.45 6.20 18.37
N THR A 89 31.06 7.13 19.23
CA THR A 89 30.10 6.89 20.32
C THR A 89 28.67 6.73 19.77
N PHE A 90 27.75 6.20 20.57
CA PHE A 90 26.34 6.10 20.15
C PHE A 90 25.73 7.48 19.83
N GLU A 91 26.15 8.54 20.51
CA GLU A 91 25.71 9.91 20.27
C GLU A 91 26.23 10.43 18.92
N GLU A 92 27.49 10.16 18.58
CA GLU A 92 28.08 10.53 17.29
C GLU A 92 27.41 9.76 16.13
N GLN A 93 27.19 8.46 16.32
CA GLN A 93 26.48 7.62 15.34
C GLN A 93 25.05 8.13 15.12
N GLN A 94 24.31 8.44 16.19
CA GLN A 94 22.95 8.98 16.08
C GLN A 94 22.93 10.34 15.38
N LYS A 95 23.88 11.22 15.71
CA LYS A 95 24.00 12.53 15.05
C LYS A 95 24.23 12.41 13.53
N ASN A 96 25.02 11.43 13.10
CA ASN A 96 25.22 11.17 11.67
C ASN A 96 23.94 10.67 11.00
N VAL A 97 23.15 9.83 11.68
CA VAL A 97 21.85 9.35 11.19
C VAL A 97 20.86 10.51 11.09
N ASP A 98 20.77 11.35 12.12
CA ASP A 98 19.86 12.48 12.17
C ASP A 98 20.19 13.57 11.13
N ALA A 99 21.46 13.67 10.73
CA ALA A 99 21.92 14.59 9.68
C ALA A 99 21.59 14.12 8.26
N PHE A 100 21.21 12.86 8.06
CA PHE A 100 20.90 12.33 6.74
C PHE A 100 19.51 12.78 6.27
N PRO A 101 19.33 13.20 4.98
CA PRO A 101 18.06 13.78 4.53
C PRO A 101 16.85 12.85 4.60
N LEU A 102 17.06 11.54 4.64
CA LEU A 102 15.99 10.55 4.79
C LEU A 102 16.06 9.93 6.18
N PRO A 103 15.02 10.04 7.01
CA PRO A 103 15.04 9.41 8.32
C PRO A 103 15.01 7.87 8.17
N PRO A 104 15.64 7.10 9.07
CA PRO A 104 15.64 5.65 8.98
C PRO A 104 14.25 5.06 9.31
N SER A 105 13.97 3.89 8.76
CA SER A 105 12.79 3.09 9.07
C SER A 105 12.95 2.31 10.37
N MET A 106 14.17 1.94 10.72
CA MET A 106 14.45 1.24 11.98
C MET A 106 15.91 1.46 12.40
N VAL A 107 16.14 1.61 13.70
CA VAL A 107 17.48 1.65 14.30
C VAL A 107 17.55 0.66 15.45
N ILE A 108 18.47 -0.30 15.35
CA ILE A 108 18.74 -1.30 16.39
C ILE A 108 20.05 -0.94 17.07
N LYS A 109 19.99 -0.78 18.39
CA LYS A 109 21.16 -0.60 19.25
C LYS A 109 21.70 -1.96 19.66
N THR A 110 22.96 -2.21 19.33
CA THR A 110 23.71 -3.37 19.80
C THR A 110 24.67 -2.98 20.92
N GLN A 111 25.74 -3.76 21.14
CA GLN A 111 26.73 -3.44 22.17
C GLN A 111 27.64 -2.26 21.84
N LYS A 112 27.95 -2.02 20.56
CA LYS A 112 28.86 -0.93 20.11
C LYS A 112 28.31 -0.14 18.91
N SER A 113 27.42 -0.75 18.13
CA SER A 113 27.06 -0.27 16.81
C SER A 113 25.55 -0.03 16.71
N LEU A 114 25.16 1.07 16.06
CA LEU A 114 23.80 1.28 15.58
C LEU A 114 23.65 0.61 14.21
N HIS A 115 22.67 -0.28 14.12
CA HIS A 115 22.28 -0.90 12.86
C HIS A 115 21.09 -0.12 12.34
N VAL A 116 21.23 0.49 11.16
CA VAL A 116 20.27 1.42 10.58
C VAL A 116 19.66 0.78 9.33
N TYR A 117 18.34 0.88 9.19
CA TYR A 117 17.59 0.23 8.12
C TYR A 117 16.68 1.25 7.41
N TYR A 118 16.64 1.16 6.09
CA TYR A 118 15.66 1.80 5.21
C TYR A 118 14.84 0.71 4.53
N PHE A 119 13.58 0.58 4.92
CA PHE A 119 12.68 -0.43 4.36
C PHE A 119 12.32 -0.07 2.92
N MET A 120 12.30 -1.06 2.06
CA MET A 120 12.06 -0.89 0.63
C MET A 120 10.58 -1.08 0.30
N ASP A 121 10.08 -0.33 -0.66
CA ASP A 121 8.75 -0.57 -1.22
C ASP A 121 8.75 -1.76 -2.22
N SER A 122 7.58 -2.09 -2.74
CA SER A 122 7.39 -3.21 -3.68
C SER A 122 8.08 -3.03 -5.04
N THR A 123 8.63 -1.85 -5.33
CA THR A 123 9.31 -1.57 -6.61
C THR A 123 10.80 -1.90 -6.57
N ALA A 124 11.36 -2.19 -5.40
CA ALA A 124 12.77 -2.47 -5.23
C ALA A 124 13.21 -3.72 -6.00
N LYS A 125 14.36 -3.60 -6.66
CA LYS A 125 14.92 -4.63 -7.51
C LYS A 125 16.22 -5.18 -6.92
N VAL A 126 16.40 -6.50 -7.00
CA VAL A 126 17.58 -7.19 -6.45
C VAL A 126 18.86 -6.68 -7.14
N GLU A 127 18.83 -6.48 -8.46
CA GLU A 127 19.99 -6.05 -9.25
C GLU A 127 20.53 -4.66 -8.87
N ARG A 128 19.71 -3.82 -8.23
CA ARG A 128 20.11 -2.48 -7.77
C ARG A 128 20.59 -2.44 -6.33
N PHE A 129 20.45 -3.54 -5.59
CA PHE A 129 20.77 -3.59 -4.16
C PHE A 129 22.20 -3.13 -3.90
N ARG A 130 23.18 -3.76 -4.56
CA ARG A 130 24.62 -3.53 -4.34
C ARG A 130 25.07 -2.11 -4.67
N GLU A 131 24.49 -1.49 -5.69
CA GLU A 131 24.83 -0.13 -6.08
C GLU A 131 24.52 0.86 -4.95
N ILE A 132 23.30 0.81 -4.43
CA ILE A 132 22.81 1.70 -3.37
C ILE A 132 23.48 1.36 -2.03
N GLN A 133 23.61 0.07 -1.73
CA GLN A 133 24.22 -0.41 -0.50
C GLN A 133 25.68 0.05 -0.36
N LYS A 134 26.46 0.02 -1.46
CA LYS A 134 27.83 0.56 -1.49
C LYS A 134 27.86 2.07 -1.24
N ARG A 135 26.90 2.82 -1.79
CA ARG A 135 26.81 4.27 -1.58
C ARG A 135 26.46 4.59 -0.12
N LEU A 136 25.58 3.82 0.51
CA LEU A 136 25.25 3.93 1.93
C LEU A 136 26.44 3.63 2.84
N VAL A 137 27.09 2.48 2.65
CA VAL A 137 28.27 2.08 3.43
C VAL A 137 29.39 3.13 3.33
N LYS A 138 29.63 3.66 2.12
CA LYS A 138 30.60 4.73 1.90
C LYS A 138 30.22 6.03 2.59
N HIS A 139 28.94 6.41 2.57
CA HIS A 139 28.46 7.65 3.17
C HIS A 139 28.61 7.64 4.70
N PHE A 140 28.24 6.53 5.34
CA PHE A 140 28.21 6.41 6.80
C PHE A 140 29.47 5.78 7.42
N GLY A 141 30.47 5.43 6.62
CA GLY A 141 31.67 4.74 7.10
C GLY A 141 31.37 3.35 7.70
N GLY A 142 30.37 2.65 7.16
CA GLY A 142 29.96 1.33 7.66
C GLY A 142 30.91 0.20 7.25
N ASP A 143 30.68 -1.01 7.77
CA ASP A 143 31.48 -2.21 7.41
C ASP A 143 31.47 -2.44 5.88
N PRO A 144 32.63 -2.39 5.20
CA PRO A 144 32.74 -2.65 3.76
C PRO A 144 32.23 -4.03 3.31
N VAL A 145 32.11 -4.99 4.24
CA VAL A 145 31.59 -6.34 3.98
C VAL A 145 30.05 -6.36 4.03
N CYS A 146 29.40 -5.33 4.56
CA CYS A 146 27.94 -5.20 4.61
C CYS A 146 27.37 -4.71 3.26
N VAL A 147 27.64 -5.43 2.16
CA VAL A 147 27.24 -5.04 0.80
C VAL A 147 26.47 -6.12 0.03
N ASN A 148 26.27 -7.28 0.63
CA ASN A 148 25.62 -8.43 0.01
C ASN A 148 24.17 -8.61 0.48
N GLU A 149 23.33 -9.15 -0.39
CA GLU A 149 21.88 -9.23 -0.24
C GLU A 149 21.44 -10.13 0.92
N SER A 150 22.19 -11.22 1.17
CA SER A 150 21.91 -12.20 2.24
C SER A 150 22.58 -11.88 3.58
N ARG A 151 23.06 -10.64 3.76
CA ARG A 151 23.73 -10.23 5.00
C ARG A 151 22.80 -10.45 6.21
N VAL A 152 23.39 -10.99 7.27
CA VAL A 152 22.70 -11.29 8.52
C VAL A 152 22.93 -10.19 9.54
N MET A 153 21.86 -9.81 10.25
CA MET A 153 21.87 -8.76 11.27
C MET A 153 21.33 -9.29 12.59
N ARG A 154 21.70 -8.66 13.71
CA ARG A 154 21.23 -9.07 15.05
C ARG A 154 19.73 -8.84 15.21
N LEU A 155 19.04 -9.82 15.78
CA LEU A 155 17.61 -9.74 16.08
C LEU A 155 17.40 -9.13 17.48
N PRO A 156 16.53 -8.12 17.66
CA PRO A 156 16.28 -7.52 18.97
C PRO A 156 15.48 -8.45 19.88
N GLY A 157 15.58 -8.23 21.19
CA GLY A 157 15.00 -9.12 22.23
C GLY A 157 15.90 -10.31 22.60
N PHE A 158 17.12 -10.35 22.07
CA PHE A 158 18.17 -11.31 22.44
C PHE A 158 19.42 -10.58 22.92
N HIS A 159 20.26 -11.27 23.69
CA HIS A 159 21.49 -10.70 24.22
C HIS A 159 22.66 -10.87 23.24
N HIS A 160 23.50 -9.84 23.15
CA HIS A 160 24.84 -9.92 22.61
C HIS A 160 25.81 -10.39 23.70
N CYS A 161 26.35 -11.59 23.52
CA CYS A 161 27.06 -12.36 24.55
C CYS A 161 28.59 -12.24 24.47
N LYS A 162 29.12 -11.20 23.81
CA LYS A 162 30.56 -11.05 23.57
C LYS A 162 31.37 -10.60 24.79
N LYS A 163 30.76 -9.83 25.71
CA LYS A 163 31.39 -9.36 26.96
C LYS A 163 31.09 -10.32 28.13
N GLU A 164 31.64 -10.07 29.32
CA GLU A 164 31.30 -10.83 30.53
C GLU A 164 29.85 -10.61 30.93
N THR A 165 29.38 -9.36 30.88
CA THR A 165 27.96 -9.02 31.01
C THR A 165 27.32 -8.95 29.62
N PRO A 166 26.35 -9.84 29.29
CA PRO A 166 25.61 -9.77 28.04
C PRO A 166 24.83 -8.45 27.95
N VAL A 167 24.78 -7.86 26.76
CA VAL A 167 24.04 -6.62 26.50
C VAL A 167 22.82 -6.94 25.65
N GLU A 168 21.63 -6.54 26.08
CA GLU A 168 20.41 -6.74 25.30
C GLU A 168 20.47 -5.94 24.00
N VAL A 169 20.08 -6.57 22.88
CA VAL A 169 19.89 -5.90 21.59
C VAL A 169 18.49 -5.31 21.56
N THR A 170 18.38 -3.99 21.45
CA THR A 170 17.11 -3.27 21.56
C THR A 170 16.85 -2.43 20.31
N CYS A 171 15.61 -2.40 19.84
CA CYS A 171 15.18 -1.43 18.84
C CYS A 171 14.94 -0.08 19.52
N ILE A 172 15.63 0.98 19.05
CA ILE A 172 15.58 2.32 19.65
C ILE A 172 14.81 3.34 18.81
N SER A 173 14.58 3.02 17.53
CA SER A 173 13.69 3.78 16.63
C SER A 173 13.02 2.78 15.70
N PHE A 174 11.69 2.88 15.56
CA PHE A 174 10.89 1.93 14.80
C PHE A 174 9.77 2.63 14.04
N HIS A 175 9.95 2.72 12.73
CA HIS A 175 9.09 3.39 11.76
C HIS A 175 8.88 2.51 10.52
N PRO A 176 8.21 1.35 10.67
CA PRO A 176 7.97 0.41 9.57
C PRO A 176 7.13 1.01 8.44
N GLU A 177 6.44 2.12 8.69
CA GLU A 177 5.74 2.90 7.69
C GLU A 177 6.65 3.62 6.70
N ARG A 178 7.89 3.94 7.11
CA ARG A 178 8.84 4.65 6.26
C ARG A 178 9.40 3.66 5.25
N LYS A 179 8.79 3.61 4.07
CA LYS A 179 9.29 2.82 2.94
C LYS A 179 9.80 3.72 1.85
N TYR A 180 10.93 3.32 1.27
CA TYR A 180 11.63 4.11 0.26
C TYR A 180 11.75 3.31 -1.04
N THR A 181 11.59 4.01 -2.15
CA THR A 181 12.09 3.52 -3.44
C THR A 181 13.60 3.57 -3.45
N GLN A 182 14.20 2.69 -4.26
CA GLN A 182 15.63 2.72 -4.52
C GLN A 182 16.08 4.05 -5.16
N GLU A 183 15.24 4.69 -5.98
CA GLU A 183 15.43 6.05 -6.50
C GLU A 183 15.53 7.13 -5.42
N GLN A 184 14.64 7.11 -4.42
CA GLN A 184 14.64 8.11 -3.33
C GLN A 184 15.94 8.05 -2.52
N LEU A 185 16.40 6.84 -2.18
CA LEU A 185 17.71 6.69 -1.53
C LEU A 185 18.84 7.15 -2.46
N ALA A 186 18.79 6.75 -3.73
CA ALA A 186 19.81 7.12 -4.70
C ALA A 186 19.90 8.64 -4.95
N SER A 187 18.81 9.40 -4.85
CA SER A 187 18.83 10.85 -5.13
C SER A 187 19.50 11.69 -4.03
N VAL A 188 19.49 11.21 -2.79
CA VAL A 188 20.14 11.88 -1.64
C VAL A 188 21.56 11.37 -1.40
N LEU A 189 21.93 10.28 -2.07
CA LEU A 189 23.28 9.73 -2.07
C LEU A 189 24.11 10.37 -3.20
N PRO A 190 25.43 10.52 -3.05
CA PRO A 190 26.28 11.11 -4.09
C PRO A 190 26.20 10.33 -5.42
N GLU A 191 26.04 11.04 -6.55
CA GLU A 191 25.86 10.49 -7.90
C GLU A 191 27.12 9.83 -8.49
N ILE A 192 26.89 9.01 -9.52
CA ILE A 192 27.87 8.41 -10.42
C ILE A 192 27.34 8.68 -11.86
N GLU A 193 28.07 9.41 -12.72
CA GLU A 193 27.57 10.21 -13.89
C GLU A 193 26.78 9.51 -15.07
N GLY A 194 25.74 10.21 -15.65
CA GLY A 194 25.22 10.11 -17.07
C GLY A 194 23.78 10.67 -17.43
N ALA A 195 23.55 11.40 -18.58
CA ALA A 195 22.28 12.17 -18.95
C ALA A 195 21.75 12.10 -20.46
N PRO A 196 20.53 12.64 -20.87
CA PRO A 196 19.97 12.70 -22.28
C PRO A 196 19.29 14.04 -22.86
N ALA A 197 18.73 14.11 -24.13
CA ALA A 197 18.43 15.32 -25.03
C ALA A 197 17.06 15.45 -25.90
N GLU A 198 16.85 16.51 -26.80
CA GLU A 198 15.58 17.14 -27.46
C GLU A 198 15.40 17.38 -29.08
N ARG A 199 14.32 18.08 -29.68
CA ARG A 199 13.83 18.17 -31.18
C ARG A 199 13.29 19.51 -31.95
N LYS A 200 13.04 19.59 -33.35
CA LYS A 200 12.94 20.80 -34.37
C LYS A 200 11.90 20.91 -35.66
N ASN A 201 11.92 21.99 -36.58
CA ASN A 201 11.03 22.57 -37.75
C ASN A 201 11.27 22.22 -39.32
N GLY A 202 10.53 22.75 -40.38
CA GLY A 202 10.58 22.40 -41.88
C GLY A 202 10.93 23.48 -42.98
N THR A 203 11.06 23.13 -44.31
CA THR A 203 11.87 23.85 -45.36
C THR A 203 11.18 24.27 -46.71
N ALA A 204 11.78 25.21 -47.48
CA ALA A 204 11.27 25.73 -48.78
C ALA A 204 11.24 24.69 -49.93
N LYS A 205 12.21 23.78 -49.96
CA LYS A 205 12.25 22.68 -50.95
C LYS A 205 11.01 21.77 -50.83
N GLY A 206 10.53 21.57 -49.61
CA GLY A 206 9.31 20.82 -49.35
C GLY A 206 8.05 21.44 -49.97
N LEU A 207 7.99 22.76 -50.09
CA LEU A 207 6.85 23.47 -50.71
C LEU A 207 6.72 23.16 -52.20
N GLU A 208 7.84 23.23 -52.93
CA GLU A 208 7.85 23.01 -54.37
C GLU A 208 7.47 21.57 -54.71
N GLN A 209 7.92 20.62 -53.89
CA GLN A 209 7.53 19.22 -54.02
C GLN A 209 6.02 19.01 -53.85
N VAL A 210 5.40 19.63 -52.84
CA VAL A 210 3.96 19.53 -52.62
C VAL A 210 3.19 20.08 -53.82
N CYS A 211 3.61 21.22 -54.37
CA CYS A 211 2.98 21.85 -55.53
C CYS A 211 3.03 20.97 -56.80
N ARG A 212 4.08 20.14 -56.95
CA ARG A 212 4.26 19.26 -58.11
C ARG A 212 3.67 17.86 -57.95
N ALA A 213 3.66 17.32 -56.73
CA ALA A 213 3.26 15.95 -56.48
C ALA A 213 1.75 15.81 -56.14
N CYS A 214 1.13 16.86 -55.61
CA CYS A 214 -0.25 16.80 -55.15
C CYS A 214 -1.25 17.15 -56.25
N ASP A 215 -2.11 16.21 -56.63
CA ASP A 215 -3.16 16.45 -57.63
C ASP A 215 -4.22 17.45 -57.16
N PHE A 216 -4.46 17.56 -55.84
CA PHE A 216 -5.35 18.59 -55.29
C PHE A 216 -4.77 20.00 -55.40
N ILE A 217 -3.48 20.18 -55.09
CA ILE A 217 -2.84 21.50 -55.20
C ILE A 217 -2.73 21.94 -56.67
N LYS A 218 -2.49 20.98 -57.59
CA LYS A 218 -2.60 21.23 -59.05
C LYS A 218 -4.00 21.67 -59.44
N HIS A 219 -5.04 20.94 -59.00
CA HIS A 219 -6.43 21.31 -59.25
C HIS A 219 -6.75 22.73 -58.74
N CYS A 220 -6.30 23.09 -57.54
CA CYS A 220 -6.51 24.43 -56.98
C CYS A 220 -5.82 25.52 -57.82
N ARG A 221 -4.63 25.24 -58.36
CA ARG A 221 -3.92 26.15 -59.26
C ARG A 221 -4.63 26.30 -60.60
N GLU A 222 -5.04 25.19 -61.20
CA GLU A 222 -5.61 25.13 -62.55
C GLU A 222 -7.06 25.64 -62.62
N ASN A 223 -7.80 25.53 -61.50
CA ASN A 223 -9.21 25.91 -61.42
C ASN A 223 -9.43 27.07 -60.44
N ALA A 224 -8.41 27.90 -60.22
CA ALA A 224 -8.43 28.97 -59.23
C ALA A 224 -9.64 29.92 -59.39
N SER A 225 -10.06 30.22 -60.62
CA SER A 225 -11.19 31.12 -60.90
C SER A 225 -12.58 30.55 -60.62
N THR A 226 -12.71 29.24 -60.41
CA THR A 226 -13.98 28.55 -60.13
C THR A 226 -13.94 27.73 -58.85
N LEU A 227 -12.88 27.88 -58.06
CA LEU A 227 -12.62 27.08 -56.87
C LEU A 227 -13.71 27.31 -55.79
N SER A 228 -14.00 26.30 -54.98
CA SER A 228 -14.88 26.48 -53.82
C SER A 228 -14.14 27.19 -52.68
N GLU A 229 -14.87 27.88 -51.79
CA GLU A 229 -14.24 28.53 -50.61
C GLU A 229 -13.57 27.51 -49.69
N HIS A 230 -14.10 26.29 -49.62
CA HIS A 230 -13.50 25.20 -48.87
C HIS A 230 -12.15 24.77 -49.46
N ASP A 231 -12.08 24.53 -50.77
CA ASP A 231 -10.85 24.04 -51.41
C ASP A 231 -9.78 25.14 -51.46
N TRP A 232 -10.21 26.39 -51.63
CA TRP A 232 -9.33 27.55 -51.52
C TRP A 232 -8.70 27.65 -50.13
N TYR A 233 -9.47 27.47 -49.06
CA TYR A 233 -8.92 27.46 -47.70
C TYR A 233 -8.05 26.22 -47.41
N ALA A 234 -8.42 25.05 -47.95
CA ALA A 234 -7.61 23.84 -47.83
C ALA A 234 -6.23 23.98 -48.51
N MET A 235 -6.14 24.71 -49.63
CA MET A 235 -4.87 25.08 -50.26
C MET A 235 -4.02 25.96 -49.34
N ILE A 236 -4.61 26.99 -48.71
CA ILE A 236 -3.93 27.90 -47.78
C ILE A 236 -3.27 27.11 -46.63
N THR A 237 -4.05 26.27 -45.94
CA THR A 237 -3.56 25.50 -44.78
C THR A 237 -2.46 24.49 -45.12
N ASN A 238 -2.38 24.04 -46.38
CA ASN A 238 -1.38 23.07 -46.81
C ASN A 238 -0.09 23.67 -47.36
N LEU A 239 -0.08 24.94 -47.76
CA LEU A 239 1.12 25.61 -48.26
C LEU A 239 1.79 26.52 -47.20
N ALA A 240 1.01 27.06 -46.26
CA ALA A 240 1.49 28.00 -45.24
C ALA A 240 2.64 27.47 -44.32
N PRO A 241 2.71 26.18 -43.91
CA PRO A 241 3.74 25.69 -42.98
C PRO A 241 5.20 25.70 -43.50
N PHE A 242 5.40 26.03 -44.78
CA PHE A 242 6.71 25.97 -45.43
C PHE A 242 7.33 27.36 -45.58
N ALA A 243 8.66 27.43 -45.53
CA ALA A 243 9.37 28.64 -45.94
C ALA A 243 9.02 28.98 -47.40
N GLY A 244 8.53 30.21 -47.66
CA GLY A 244 8.02 30.64 -48.97
C GLY A 244 6.54 30.35 -49.25
N GLY A 245 5.84 29.69 -48.33
CA GLY A 245 4.43 29.29 -48.50
C GLY A 245 3.47 30.46 -48.72
N THR A 246 3.64 31.54 -47.96
CA THR A 246 2.80 32.76 -48.04
C THR A 246 2.80 33.35 -49.44
N ALA A 247 3.98 33.55 -50.04
CA ALA A 247 4.09 34.12 -51.38
C ALA A 247 3.37 33.25 -52.43
N ARG A 248 3.53 31.93 -52.35
CA ARG A 248 2.88 30.98 -53.28
C ARG A 248 1.36 30.96 -53.13
N ILE A 249 0.83 31.12 -51.92
CA ILE A 249 -0.60 31.22 -51.67
C ILE A 249 -1.19 32.47 -52.34
N HIS A 250 -0.54 33.63 -52.18
CA HIS A 250 -0.99 34.86 -52.83
C HIS A 250 -0.97 34.72 -54.35
N GLU A 251 0.11 34.17 -54.91
CA GLU A 251 0.23 33.90 -56.35
C GLU A 251 -0.94 33.03 -56.87
N MET A 252 -1.19 31.88 -56.24
CA MET A 252 -2.23 30.94 -56.65
C MET A 252 -3.65 31.44 -56.41
N SER A 253 -3.83 32.37 -55.47
CA SER A 253 -5.15 32.91 -55.11
C SER A 253 -5.57 34.09 -55.98
N ARG A 254 -4.68 34.74 -56.73
CA ARG A 254 -5.02 35.92 -57.57
C ARG A 254 -6.23 35.71 -58.48
N PRO A 255 -6.42 34.56 -59.16
CA PRO A 255 -7.57 34.35 -60.02
C PRO A 255 -8.87 34.02 -59.27
N TYR A 256 -8.83 33.81 -57.95
CA TYR A 256 -9.98 33.36 -57.16
C TYR A 256 -11.04 34.47 -56.97
N PRO A 257 -12.35 34.20 -57.16
CA PRO A 257 -13.39 35.24 -57.21
C PRO A 257 -13.51 36.13 -55.96
N ARG A 258 -13.13 35.64 -54.77
CA ARG A 258 -13.18 36.40 -53.51
C ARG A 258 -11.79 36.74 -52.96
N TYR A 259 -10.76 36.73 -53.81
CA TYR A 259 -9.41 37.05 -53.37
C TYR A 259 -9.26 38.54 -53.02
N SER A 260 -8.74 38.79 -51.82
CA SER A 260 -8.25 40.09 -51.36
C SER A 260 -6.92 39.84 -50.66
N GLU A 261 -5.92 40.68 -50.89
CA GLU A 261 -4.59 40.49 -50.31
C GLU A 261 -4.65 40.53 -48.78
N ALA A 262 -5.40 41.48 -48.21
CA ALA A 262 -5.59 41.62 -46.77
C ALA A 262 -6.36 40.43 -46.15
N ASP A 263 -7.42 39.95 -46.80
CA ASP A 263 -8.21 38.83 -46.28
C ASP A 263 -7.46 37.50 -46.41
N THR A 264 -6.72 37.30 -47.50
CA THR A 264 -5.88 36.11 -47.69
C THR A 264 -4.75 36.06 -46.66
N GLN A 265 -4.07 37.18 -46.40
CA GLN A 265 -3.03 37.25 -45.38
C GLN A 265 -3.58 36.99 -43.98
N ARG A 266 -4.79 37.48 -43.66
CA ARG A 266 -5.47 37.19 -42.39
C ARG A 266 -5.74 35.70 -42.22
N LYS A 267 -6.18 35.01 -43.28
CA LYS A 267 -6.40 33.54 -43.28
C LYS A 267 -5.09 32.76 -43.10
N ILE A 268 -3.98 33.22 -43.69
CA ILE A 268 -2.65 32.61 -43.50
C ILE A 268 -2.18 32.74 -42.05
N ASN A 269 -2.24 33.95 -41.48
CA ASN A 269 -1.80 34.20 -40.10
C ASN A 269 -2.67 33.43 -39.11
N HIS A 270 -3.99 33.44 -39.30
CA HIS A 270 -4.93 32.69 -38.48
C HIS A 270 -4.57 31.20 -38.40
N PHE A 271 -4.21 30.59 -39.53
CA PHE A 271 -3.76 29.21 -39.55
C PHE A 271 -2.42 29.01 -38.82
N LEU A 272 -1.40 29.84 -39.11
CA LEU A 272 -0.05 29.69 -38.52
C LEU A 272 -0.02 29.89 -37.00
N GLU A 273 -0.82 30.81 -36.47
CA GLU A 273 -0.90 31.13 -35.04
C GLU A 273 -1.75 30.10 -34.25
N SER A 274 -2.72 29.46 -34.91
CA SER A 274 -3.66 28.54 -34.26
C SER A 274 -3.04 27.22 -33.76
N GLY A 275 -1.82 26.87 -34.21
CA GLY A 275 -1.21 25.56 -33.94
C GLY A 275 -1.95 24.37 -34.57
N THR A 276 -2.97 24.61 -35.40
CA THR A 276 -3.75 23.58 -36.09
C THR A 276 -2.95 22.94 -37.23
N LYS A 277 -3.24 21.66 -37.52
CA LYS A 277 -2.55 20.90 -38.57
C LYS A 277 -3.18 21.19 -39.95
N PRO A 278 -2.42 21.08 -41.06
CA PRO A 278 -2.94 21.24 -42.42
C PRO A 278 -4.16 20.36 -42.72
N MET A 279 -5.12 20.85 -43.53
CA MET A 279 -6.34 20.09 -43.87
C MET A 279 -6.01 18.77 -44.58
N THR A 280 -6.70 17.70 -44.19
CA THR A 280 -6.44 16.33 -44.69
C THR A 280 -7.12 16.04 -46.02
N CYS A 281 -6.56 15.11 -46.80
CA CYS A 281 -7.13 14.60 -48.06
C CYS A 281 -8.54 14.03 -47.86
N ARG A 282 -8.84 13.45 -46.70
CA ARG A 282 -10.18 12.96 -46.36
C ARG A 282 -11.18 14.11 -46.26
N THR A 283 -10.84 15.16 -45.52
CA THR A 283 -11.68 16.37 -45.36
C THR A 283 -11.91 17.06 -46.70
N ILE A 284 -10.87 17.14 -47.54
CA ILE A 284 -10.96 17.66 -48.91
C ILE A 284 -11.93 16.82 -49.76
N ALA A 285 -11.86 15.49 -49.66
CA ALA A 285 -12.74 14.59 -50.40
C ALA A 285 -14.21 14.64 -49.95
N GLU A 286 -14.46 14.74 -48.64
CA GLU A 286 -15.82 14.86 -48.06
C GLU A 286 -16.57 16.11 -48.55
N LYS A 287 -15.85 17.11 -49.07
CA LYS A 287 -16.40 18.38 -49.59
C LYS A 287 -16.47 18.47 -51.10
N GLY A 288 -16.11 17.40 -51.82
CA GLY A 288 -16.44 17.23 -53.23
C GLY A 288 -15.25 16.93 -54.15
N PHE A 289 -14.00 17.20 -53.73
CA PHE A 289 -12.84 16.93 -54.58
C PHE A 289 -12.54 15.43 -54.68
N LYS A 290 -12.61 14.85 -55.88
CA LYS A 290 -12.30 13.44 -56.11
C LYS A 290 -10.85 13.28 -56.56
N CYS A 291 -9.97 12.98 -55.61
CA CYS A 291 -8.56 12.74 -55.90
C CYS A 291 -8.37 11.45 -56.75
N PRO A 292 -7.67 11.50 -57.89
CA PRO A 292 -7.35 10.31 -58.69
C PRO A 292 -6.56 9.24 -57.91
N LYS A 293 -5.85 9.65 -56.86
CA LYS A 293 -5.05 8.77 -55.98
C LYS A 293 -5.78 8.42 -54.66
N ALA A 294 -7.09 8.62 -54.57
CA ALA A 294 -7.87 8.32 -53.36
C ALA A 294 -7.68 6.86 -52.90
N GLY A 295 -7.39 6.66 -51.61
CA GLY A 295 -7.11 5.34 -51.02
C GLY A 295 -5.73 4.75 -51.34
N LYS A 296 -4.98 5.33 -52.28
CA LYS A 296 -3.63 4.87 -52.69
C LYS A 296 -2.52 5.92 -52.44
N CYS A 297 -2.90 7.14 -52.05
CA CYS A 297 -1.95 8.22 -51.76
C CYS A 297 -1.15 7.90 -50.48
N PRO A 298 0.18 8.03 -50.47
CA PRO A 298 1.02 7.65 -49.32
C PRO A 298 0.93 8.62 -48.14
N VAL A 299 0.13 9.69 -48.25
CA VAL A 299 -0.01 10.71 -47.20
C VAL A 299 -1.45 11.10 -46.95
N LYS A 300 -1.70 11.60 -45.73
CA LYS A 300 -3.03 12.02 -45.30
C LYS A 300 -3.38 13.46 -45.59
N SER A 301 -2.42 14.32 -45.91
CA SER A 301 -2.66 15.71 -46.31
C SER A 301 -1.70 16.12 -47.41
N PRO A 302 -2.08 17.07 -48.29
CA PRO A 302 -1.19 17.61 -49.30
C PRO A 302 0.18 18.06 -48.77
N ALA A 303 0.22 18.78 -47.64
CA ALA A 303 1.46 19.26 -47.02
C ALA A 303 2.43 18.13 -46.65
N ALA A 304 1.95 16.94 -46.29
CA ALA A 304 2.81 15.84 -45.88
C ALA A 304 3.58 15.20 -47.07
N LEU A 305 3.23 15.53 -48.32
CA LEU A 305 3.96 15.06 -49.51
C LEU A 305 5.41 15.52 -49.55
N CYS A 306 5.76 16.63 -48.89
CA CYS A 306 7.15 17.09 -48.79
C CYS A 306 8.11 16.09 -48.13
N PHE A 307 7.59 15.09 -47.40
CA PHE A 307 8.39 14.06 -46.75
C PHE A 307 8.46 12.76 -47.55
N GLN A 308 7.73 12.66 -48.67
CA GLN A 308 7.77 11.48 -49.53
C GLN A 308 8.93 11.60 -50.53
N PRO A 309 9.52 10.49 -50.98
CA PRO A 309 10.37 10.53 -52.17
C PRO A 309 9.56 10.98 -53.39
N MET A 310 10.15 11.79 -54.26
CA MET A 310 9.58 12.09 -55.58
C MET A 310 9.66 10.86 -56.50
N GLU A 311 8.63 10.67 -57.32
CA GLU A 311 8.61 9.62 -58.34
C GLU A 311 9.72 9.83 -59.39
N ILE A 312 10.28 8.74 -59.91
CA ILE A 312 11.43 8.79 -60.84
C ILE A 312 11.12 9.63 -62.08
N HIS A 313 9.94 9.47 -62.70
CA HIS A 313 9.56 10.25 -63.89
C HIS A 313 9.54 11.76 -63.63
N VAL A 314 9.09 12.20 -62.45
CA VAL A 314 9.10 13.61 -62.05
C VAL A 314 10.53 14.10 -61.85
N LEU A 315 11.38 13.29 -61.22
CA LEU A 315 12.80 13.64 -61.06
C LEU A 315 13.50 13.80 -62.42
N LEU A 316 13.13 13.01 -63.44
CA LEU A 316 13.66 13.11 -64.79
C LEU A 316 13.20 14.40 -65.49
N GLU A 317 11.93 14.77 -65.39
CA GLU A 317 11.43 16.06 -65.90
C GLU A 317 12.17 17.25 -65.26
N ILE A 318 12.43 17.17 -63.95
CA ILE A 318 13.19 18.19 -63.23
C ILE A 318 14.62 18.25 -63.75
N LEU A 319 15.29 17.10 -63.86
CA LEU A 319 16.67 16.98 -64.34
C LEU A 319 16.84 17.61 -65.73
N GLN A 320 15.87 17.40 -66.63
CA GLN A 320 15.87 17.98 -67.97
C GLN A 320 15.82 19.52 -67.99
N GLY A 321 15.27 20.14 -66.94
CA GLY A 321 15.23 21.59 -66.80
C GLY A 321 16.54 22.22 -66.33
N PHE A 322 17.54 21.43 -65.94
CA PHE A 322 18.86 21.95 -65.54
C PHE A 322 19.76 22.16 -66.76
N PRO A 323 20.39 23.35 -66.88
CA PRO A 323 21.20 23.69 -68.05
C PRO A 323 22.49 22.86 -68.08
N VAL A 324 22.86 22.38 -69.28
CA VAL A 324 24.13 21.71 -69.56
C VAL A 324 25.04 22.71 -70.24
N THR A 325 26.14 23.05 -69.58
CA THR A 325 27.08 24.09 -70.04
C THR A 325 28.19 23.52 -70.92
N GLY A 326 28.43 22.21 -70.86
CA GLY A 326 29.54 21.54 -71.56
C GLY A 326 30.88 21.68 -70.83
N GLU A 327 30.92 22.44 -69.74
CA GLU A 327 32.09 22.56 -68.85
C GLU A 327 31.97 21.55 -67.69
N PRO A 328 32.83 20.52 -67.61
CA PRO A 328 32.65 19.40 -66.68
C PRO A 328 32.52 19.78 -65.20
N VAL A 329 33.21 20.86 -64.78
CA VAL A 329 33.20 21.30 -63.37
C VAL A 329 31.90 22.05 -63.03
N LYS A 330 31.41 22.90 -63.94
CA LYS A 330 30.13 23.60 -63.76
C LYS A 330 28.97 22.60 -63.80
N ASP A 331 29.00 21.67 -64.75
CA ASP A 331 27.97 20.63 -64.88
C ASP A 331 27.96 19.68 -63.67
N LEU A 332 29.13 19.38 -63.06
CA LEU A 332 29.20 18.66 -61.79
C LEU A 332 28.56 19.43 -60.63
N GLN A 333 28.78 20.75 -60.54
CA GLN A 333 28.16 21.57 -59.50
C GLN A 333 26.64 21.63 -59.66
N THR A 334 26.15 21.76 -60.90
CA THR A 334 24.74 21.70 -61.24
C THR A 334 24.13 20.35 -60.90
N ALA A 335 24.80 19.25 -61.26
CA ALA A 335 24.39 17.88 -60.90
C ALA A 335 24.37 17.66 -59.38
N LYS A 336 25.33 18.23 -58.65
CA LYS A 336 25.38 18.16 -57.18
C LYS A 336 24.23 18.93 -56.55
N ALA A 337 23.89 20.11 -57.08
CA ALA A 337 22.73 20.88 -56.63
C ALA A 337 21.43 20.08 -56.84
N PHE A 338 21.24 19.50 -58.04
CA PHE A 338 20.10 18.63 -58.31
C PHE A 338 20.01 17.45 -57.32
N MET A 339 21.13 16.77 -57.07
CA MET A 339 21.15 15.64 -56.14
C MET A 339 20.81 16.05 -54.70
N LEU A 340 21.38 17.16 -54.19
CA LEU A 340 21.11 17.64 -52.83
C LEU A 340 19.68 18.17 -52.67
N ASP A 341 19.07 18.66 -53.75
CA ASP A 341 17.77 19.32 -53.69
C ASP A 341 16.62 18.33 -53.92
N TYR A 342 16.83 17.29 -54.73
CA TYR A 342 15.76 16.41 -55.21
C TYR A 342 15.96 14.92 -54.87
N LEU A 343 17.20 14.46 -54.66
CA LEU A 343 17.46 13.06 -54.32
C LEU A 343 17.58 12.80 -52.82
N TYR A 344 17.75 13.83 -51.98
CA TYR A 344 18.10 13.70 -50.55
C TYR A 344 17.23 12.75 -49.71
N ASN A 345 15.95 12.55 -50.06
CA ASN A 345 14.99 11.68 -49.35
C ASN A 345 14.66 10.37 -50.10
N GLN A 346 15.33 10.09 -51.21
CA GLN A 346 15.21 8.86 -51.99
C GLN A 346 15.87 7.67 -51.28
N ASP A 347 15.47 6.45 -51.64
CA ASP A 347 16.19 5.26 -51.22
C ASP A 347 17.53 5.14 -51.96
N MET A 348 18.46 4.38 -51.37
CA MET A 348 19.83 4.28 -51.87
C MET A 348 19.90 3.69 -53.28
N VAL A 349 19.02 2.75 -53.62
CA VAL A 349 19.06 2.04 -54.90
C VAL A 349 18.59 2.97 -56.02
N THR A 350 17.46 3.63 -55.81
CA THR A 350 16.89 4.58 -56.78
C THR A 350 17.82 5.76 -57.02
N ALA A 351 18.37 6.36 -55.96
CA ALA A 351 19.29 7.48 -56.10
C ALA A 351 20.61 7.07 -56.77
N ASP A 352 21.14 5.88 -56.48
CA ASP A 352 22.36 5.38 -57.10
C ASP A 352 22.18 5.14 -58.60
N ALA A 353 21.06 4.51 -58.99
CA ALA A 353 20.69 4.33 -60.39
C ALA A 353 20.55 5.67 -61.11
N MET A 354 19.93 6.66 -60.47
CA MET A 354 19.73 7.99 -61.03
C MET A 354 21.05 8.75 -61.22
N ILE A 355 22.00 8.60 -60.30
CA ILE A 355 23.34 9.18 -60.42
C ILE A 355 24.14 8.48 -61.54
N GLN A 356 24.11 7.15 -61.60
CA GLN A 356 24.95 6.36 -62.51
C GLN A 356 24.48 6.37 -63.96
N SER A 357 23.18 6.56 -64.20
CA SER A 357 22.62 6.63 -65.56
C SER A 357 22.10 8.03 -65.87
N ASN A 358 21.01 8.48 -65.25
CA ASN A 358 20.32 9.67 -65.74
C ASN A 358 21.14 10.96 -65.59
N ILE A 359 21.76 11.20 -64.43
CA ILE A 359 22.62 12.37 -64.20
C ILE A 359 23.89 12.28 -65.03
N ARG A 360 24.50 11.09 -65.11
CA ARG A 360 25.67 10.84 -65.96
C ARG A 360 25.39 11.21 -67.41
N ASP A 361 24.28 10.72 -67.95
CA ASP A 361 23.96 10.84 -69.38
C ASP A 361 23.52 12.27 -69.73
N HIS A 362 22.76 12.93 -68.84
CA HIS A 362 22.31 14.32 -69.03
C HIS A 362 23.48 15.31 -69.05
N PHE A 363 24.41 15.19 -68.10
CA PHE A 363 25.54 16.12 -67.96
C PHE A 363 26.86 15.61 -68.58
N LYS A 364 26.86 14.41 -69.18
CA LYS A 364 28.05 13.73 -69.76
C LYS A 364 29.25 13.65 -68.81
N LEU A 365 29.00 13.38 -67.52
CA LEU A 365 30.03 13.41 -66.48
C LEU A 365 30.93 12.16 -66.51
N PRO A 366 32.25 12.32 -66.27
CA PRO A 366 33.17 11.18 -66.17
C PRO A 366 32.93 10.36 -64.89
N PRO A 367 33.31 9.06 -64.87
CA PRO A 367 33.07 8.17 -63.73
C PRO A 367 33.62 8.67 -62.39
N THR A 368 34.74 9.40 -62.40
CA THR A 368 35.35 9.98 -61.20
C THR A 368 34.44 11.00 -60.51
N PHE A 369 33.63 11.73 -61.27
CA PHE A 369 32.69 12.73 -60.76
C PHE A 369 31.42 12.09 -60.18
N LEU A 370 30.97 10.98 -60.76
CA LEU A 370 29.83 10.21 -60.24
C LEU A 370 30.12 9.66 -58.84
N LYS A 371 31.34 9.18 -58.58
CA LYS A 371 31.77 8.70 -57.26
C LYS A 371 31.75 9.81 -56.19
N SER A 372 32.05 11.05 -56.60
CA SER A 372 31.95 12.24 -55.74
C SER A 372 30.48 12.56 -55.39
N LEU A 373 29.58 12.49 -56.39
CA LEU A 373 28.14 12.69 -56.19
C LEU A 373 27.52 11.62 -55.27
N GLN A 374 27.88 10.35 -55.44
CA GLN A 374 27.43 9.25 -54.57
C GLN A 374 27.85 9.45 -53.12
N THR A 375 29.10 9.89 -52.89
CA THR A 375 29.61 10.17 -51.55
C THR A 375 28.85 11.33 -50.90
N ALA A 376 28.59 12.41 -51.65
CA ALA A 376 27.83 13.55 -51.18
C ALA A 376 26.35 13.19 -50.87
N PHE A 377 25.73 12.38 -51.71
CA PHE A 377 24.36 11.90 -51.51
C PHE A 377 24.21 11.07 -50.22
N LYS A 378 25.12 10.12 -49.98
CA LYS A 378 25.11 9.28 -48.77
C LYS A 378 25.17 10.12 -47.49
N ALA A 379 25.96 11.20 -47.49
CA ALA A 379 26.06 12.11 -46.36
C ALA A 379 24.74 12.87 -46.10
N GLU A 380 24.11 13.40 -47.15
CA GLU A 380 22.88 14.19 -47.04
C GLU A 380 21.66 13.34 -46.66
N ASN A 381 21.52 12.14 -47.25
CA ASN A 381 20.42 11.22 -46.92
C ASN A 381 20.46 10.79 -45.44
N LYS A 382 21.67 10.55 -44.91
CA LYS A 382 21.88 10.25 -43.48
C LYS A 382 21.44 11.42 -42.59
N ALA A 383 21.72 12.66 -42.99
CA ALA A 383 21.30 13.86 -42.24
C ALA A 383 19.77 14.07 -42.27
N PHE A 384 19.12 13.77 -43.40
CA PHE A 384 17.66 13.87 -43.53
C PHE A 384 16.91 12.87 -42.63
N ARG A 385 17.32 11.60 -42.64
CA ARG A 385 16.69 10.55 -41.80
C ARG A 385 16.72 10.92 -40.31
N LYS A 386 17.85 11.48 -39.84
CA LYS A 386 18.00 11.98 -38.48
C LYS A 386 17.02 13.11 -38.13
N LYS A 387 16.69 14.00 -39.08
CA LYS A 387 15.70 15.08 -38.89
C LYS A 387 14.24 14.58 -38.90
N LEU A 388 13.93 13.54 -39.67
CA LEU A 388 12.59 12.96 -39.73
C LEU A 388 12.22 12.26 -38.42
N GLU A 389 13.17 11.50 -37.86
CA GLU A 389 13.05 11.01 -36.49
C GLU A 389 12.79 12.20 -35.59
N ALA A 390 13.63 13.25 -35.64
CA ALA A 390 13.52 14.47 -34.86
C ALA A 390 12.19 15.28 -34.94
N ARG A 391 11.20 14.89 -35.75
CA ARG A 391 9.89 15.56 -35.85
C ARG A 391 8.75 14.78 -35.18
N LYS A 392 8.88 13.45 -35.06
CA LYS A 392 7.81 12.57 -34.52
C LYS A 392 7.54 12.74 -33.01
N GLU A 393 8.53 13.13 -32.21
CA GLU A 393 8.43 13.30 -30.74
C GLU A 393 7.85 14.67 -30.44
N ARG A 394 8.00 15.66 -31.34
CA ARG A 394 7.44 17.00 -31.12
C ARG A 394 5.91 16.97 -31.17
N ALA A 395 5.32 16.09 -32.00
CA ALA A 395 3.87 15.90 -32.07
C ALA A 395 3.28 15.13 -30.87
N LEU A 396 4.13 14.44 -30.10
CA LEU A 396 3.75 13.73 -28.87
C LEU A 396 3.51 14.69 -27.69
N LYS A 397 4.06 15.91 -27.74
CA LYS A 397 4.09 16.87 -26.62
C LYS A 397 2.77 17.61 -26.30
N SER A 398 1.69 17.53 -27.11
CA SER A 398 0.45 18.32 -26.89
C SER A 398 -0.84 17.54 -26.65
N LEU A 399 -0.79 16.20 -26.66
CA LEU A 399 -1.92 15.34 -26.31
C LEU A 399 -1.70 14.89 -24.85
N LEU A 400 -2.77 14.65 -24.09
CA LEU A 400 -2.64 13.97 -22.80
C LEU A 400 -1.88 12.66 -23.03
N GLU A 401 -0.92 12.35 -22.16
CA GLU A 401 0.06 11.27 -22.37
C GLU A 401 -0.60 9.91 -22.63
N TRP A 402 -1.82 9.73 -22.14
CA TRP A 402 -2.63 8.51 -22.29
C TRP A 402 -3.52 8.48 -23.54
N TYR A 403 -3.23 9.32 -24.52
CA TYR A 403 -3.78 9.18 -25.86
C TYR A 403 -2.65 9.13 -26.88
N GLU A 404 -2.87 8.35 -27.92
CA GLU A 404 -1.98 8.27 -29.07
C GLU A 404 -2.75 8.62 -30.34
N VAL A 405 -2.13 9.41 -31.20
CA VAL A 405 -2.70 9.71 -32.50
C VAL A 405 -2.48 8.53 -33.43
N ILE A 406 -3.55 7.85 -33.83
CA ILE A 406 -3.52 6.77 -34.81
C ILE A 406 -4.18 7.22 -36.12
N ASP A 407 -4.18 6.34 -37.11
CA ASP A 407 -4.63 6.74 -38.44
C ASP A 407 -6.11 7.09 -38.54
N ALA A 408 -6.93 6.51 -37.66
CA ALA A 408 -8.38 6.64 -37.60
C ALA A 408 -8.91 7.56 -36.49
N GLY A 409 -8.03 8.27 -35.74
CA GLY A 409 -8.44 9.15 -34.63
C GLY A 409 -7.45 9.13 -33.47
N VAL A 410 -7.97 9.21 -32.25
CA VAL A 410 -7.18 9.02 -31.03
C VAL A 410 -7.42 7.64 -30.46
N ARG A 411 -6.33 6.95 -30.11
CA ARG A 411 -6.36 5.69 -29.36
C ARG A 411 -6.12 6.02 -27.90
N PHE A 412 -7.07 5.66 -27.05
CA PHE A 412 -6.89 5.73 -25.60
C PHE A 412 -5.93 4.64 -25.14
N LEU A 413 -4.99 5.01 -24.26
CA LEU A 413 -3.98 4.14 -23.66
C LEU A 413 -4.29 3.98 -22.16
N PRO A 414 -5.14 3.01 -21.77
CA PRO A 414 -5.61 2.85 -20.39
C PRO A 414 -4.47 2.70 -19.39
N GLY A 415 -3.42 1.95 -19.72
CA GLY A 415 -2.27 1.75 -18.85
C GLY A 415 -1.42 2.99 -18.61
N VAL A 416 -1.44 3.96 -19.55
CA VAL A 416 -0.71 5.23 -19.36
C VAL A 416 -1.51 6.14 -18.42
N LEU A 417 -2.84 6.19 -18.57
CA LEU A 417 -3.69 6.93 -17.63
C LEU A 417 -3.58 6.32 -16.23
N ALA A 418 -3.63 4.99 -16.13
CA ALA A 418 -3.47 4.27 -14.88
C ALA A 418 -2.15 4.63 -14.15
N LYS A 419 -1.04 4.75 -14.89
CA LYS A 419 0.26 5.20 -14.33
C LYS A 419 0.24 6.65 -13.89
N ALA A 420 -0.42 7.53 -14.66
CA ALA A 420 -0.57 8.93 -14.28
C ALA A 420 -1.41 9.08 -13.00
N LEU A 421 -2.53 8.35 -12.91
CA LEU A 421 -3.37 8.29 -11.71
C LEU A 421 -2.61 7.74 -10.51
N ALA A 422 -1.87 6.63 -10.67
CA ALA A 422 -1.06 6.06 -9.59
C ALA A 422 0.00 7.04 -9.03
N LYS A 423 0.47 7.97 -9.85
CA LYS A 423 1.45 8.99 -9.44
C LYS A 423 0.79 10.21 -8.77
N ASN A 424 -0.36 10.64 -9.29
CA ASN A 424 -0.96 11.91 -8.91
C ASN A 424 -2.05 11.77 -7.84
N GLU A 425 -2.84 10.69 -7.89
CA GLU A 425 -3.90 10.42 -6.92
C GLU A 425 -3.34 9.71 -5.68
N LYS A 426 -3.74 10.20 -4.49
CA LYS A 426 -3.40 9.57 -3.22
C LYS A 426 -4.42 8.47 -2.91
N VAL A 427 -4.36 7.40 -3.69
CA VAL A 427 -5.26 6.24 -3.61
C VAL A 427 -4.43 4.96 -3.56
N PHE A 428 -4.87 4.00 -2.74
CA PHE A 428 -4.37 2.63 -2.80
C PHE A 428 -5.51 1.61 -2.85
N TYR A 429 -5.18 0.38 -3.25
CA TYR A 429 -6.11 -0.75 -3.26
C TYR A 429 -5.62 -1.86 -2.33
N ALA A 430 -6.43 -2.24 -1.34
CA ALA A 430 -6.13 -3.35 -0.44
C ALA A 430 -7.44 -4.01 0.03
N ALA A 431 -7.39 -5.28 0.45
CA ALA A 431 -8.56 -6.03 0.97
C ALA A 431 -9.83 -5.93 0.08
N GLU A 432 -9.63 -5.99 -1.24
CA GLU A 432 -10.66 -5.83 -2.27
C GLU A 432 -11.43 -4.50 -2.23
N GLN A 433 -10.79 -3.40 -1.79
CA GLN A 433 -11.38 -2.06 -1.68
C GLN A 433 -10.37 -0.97 -2.06
N HIS A 434 -10.87 0.14 -2.59
CA HIS A 434 -10.09 1.35 -2.79
C HIS A 434 -10.11 2.20 -1.52
N PHE A 435 -9.01 2.90 -1.28
CA PHE A 435 -8.86 3.83 -0.17
C PHE A 435 -8.31 5.14 -0.70
N ARG A 436 -8.93 6.27 -0.36
CA ARG A 436 -8.52 7.61 -0.79
C ARG A 436 -8.09 8.44 0.41
N TYR A 437 -6.97 9.13 0.27
CA TYR A 437 -6.49 10.03 1.31
C TYR A 437 -7.31 11.32 1.38
N GLN A 438 -7.85 11.64 2.55
CA GLN A 438 -8.56 12.88 2.81
C GLN A 438 -8.52 13.21 4.30
N GLY A 439 -8.20 14.45 4.67
CA GLY A 439 -8.26 14.91 6.07
C GLY A 439 -7.30 14.18 7.01
N GLY A 440 -6.13 13.76 6.52
CA GLY A 440 -5.11 13.08 7.33
C GLY A 440 -5.28 11.55 7.43
N VAL A 441 -6.28 10.97 6.78
CA VAL A 441 -6.59 9.54 6.85
C VAL A 441 -7.04 8.99 5.49
N TYR A 442 -6.83 7.69 5.26
CA TYR A 442 -7.37 6.98 4.11
C TYR A 442 -8.75 6.42 4.42
N VAL A 443 -9.75 6.87 3.65
CA VAL A 443 -11.15 6.45 3.79
C VAL A 443 -11.52 5.49 2.66
N GLU A 444 -12.34 4.49 2.95
CA GLU A 444 -12.90 3.58 1.94
C GLU A 444 -13.61 4.36 0.83
N MET A 445 -13.20 4.09 -0.41
CA MET A 445 -13.74 4.67 -1.63
C MET A 445 -14.49 3.58 -2.42
N ALA A 446 -15.70 3.89 -2.86
CA ALA A 446 -16.49 2.97 -3.67
C ALA A 446 -15.88 2.77 -5.07
N GLU A 447 -16.07 1.60 -5.68
CA GLU A 447 -15.56 1.30 -7.03
C GLU A 447 -16.05 2.32 -8.08
N MET A 448 -17.32 2.75 -8.00
CA MET A 448 -17.85 3.78 -8.89
C MET A 448 -17.14 5.13 -8.73
N GLU A 449 -16.63 5.46 -7.55
CA GLU A 449 -15.88 6.70 -7.34
C GLU A 449 -14.48 6.60 -7.96
N ALA A 450 -13.81 5.44 -7.87
CA ALA A 450 -12.57 5.18 -8.58
C ALA A 450 -12.76 5.30 -10.11
N GLN A 451 -13.83 4.71 -10.65
CA GLN A 451 -14.21 4.81 -12.06
C GLN A 451 -14.51 6.27 -12.46
N ARG A 452 -15.09 7.07 -11.56
CA ARG A 452 -15.33 8.50 -11.80
C ARG A 452 -14.02 9.28 -11.92
N LEU A 453 -13.03 9.02 -11.06
CA LEU A 453 -11.70 9.65 -11.15
C LEU A 453 -11.01 9.34 -12.48
N VAL A 454 -11.14 8.10 -12.97
CA VAL A 454 -10.66 7.72 -14.31
C VAL A 454 -11.40 8.52 -15.39
N GLN A 455 -12.73 8.56 -15.34
CA GLN A 455 -13.56 9.25 -16.32
C GLN A 455 -13.26 10.77 -16.39
N GLU A 456 -13.00 11.41 -15.25
CA GLU A 456 -12.67 12.84 -15.15
C GLU A 456 -11.38 13.21 -15.93
N GLN A 457 -10.48 12.25 -16.17
CA GLN A 457 -9.25 12.42 -16.95
C GLN A 457 -9.41 12.05 -18.45
N MET A 458 -10.58 11.58 -18.86
CA MET A 458 -10.85 11.12 -20.22
C MET A 458 -11.58 12.19 -21.04
N LEU A 459 -11.40 12.13 -22.36
CA LEU A 459 -12.16 12.95 -23.30
C LEU A 459 -13.60 12.43 -23.38
N ILE A 460 -14.56 13.23 -22.90
CA ILE A 460 -15.99 12.86 -22.79
C ILE A 460 -16.55 12.25 -24.09
N ARG A 461 -16.17 12.80 -25.26
CA ARG A 461 -16.66 12.34 -26.57
C ARG A 461 -16.10 10.99 -27.02
N GLU A 462 -14.97 10.56 -26.46
CA GLU A 462 -14.26 9.33 -26.82
C GLU A 462 -14.36 8.25 -25.72
N THR A 463 -15.08 8.55 -24.64
CA THR A 463 -15.13 7.70 -23.44
C THR A 463 -16.14 6.57 -23.59
N LYS A 464 -15.69 5.33 -23.40
CA LYS A 464 -16.55 4.14 -23.27
C LYS A 464 -16.42 3.55 -21.89
N MET A 465 -17.51 2.99 -21.36
CA MET A 465 -17.51 2.33 -20.05
C MET A 465 -16.45 1.20 -19.96
N SER A 466 -16.27 0.42 -21.03
CA SER A 466 -15.24 -0.63 -21.07
C SER A 466 -13.81 -0.08 -20.91
N GLN A 467 -13.53 1.13 -21.39
CA GLN A 467 -12.23 1.78 -21.25
C GLN A 467 -12.00 2.34 -19.84
N ILE A 468 -13.07 2.87 -19.21
CA ILE A 468 -13.03 3.29 -17.81
C ILE A 468 -12.67 2.08 -16.93
N ILE A 469 -13.38 0.96 -17.12
CA ILE A 469 -13.14 -0.27 -16.35
C ILE A 469 -11.73 -0.82 -16.61
N ASP A 470 -11.24 -0.78 -17.84
CA ASP A 470 -9.88 -1.26 -18.15
C ASP A 470 -8.80 -0.38 -17.51
N ALA A 471 -8.92 0.94 -17.60
CA ALA A 471 -7.99 1.86 -16.96
C ALA A 471 -8.06 1.79 -15.42
N GLU A 472 -9.25 1.65 -14.84
CA GLU A 472 -9.43 1.45 -13.39
C GLU A 472 -8.77 0.15 -12.94
N LYS A 473 -8.98 -0.98 -13.64
CA LYS A 473 -8.33 -2.25 -13.29
C LYS A 473 -6.82 -2.18 -13.40
N GLN A 474 -6.29 -1.51 -14.42
CA GLN A 474 -4.85 -1.30 -14.56
C GLN A 474 -4.31 -0.37 -13.46
N TRP A 475 -5.07 0.65 -13.07
CA TRP A 475 -4.72 1.55 -11.96
C TRP A 475 -4.70 0.79 -10.63
N ARG A 476 -5.72 -0.01 -10.36
CA ARG A 476 -5.82 -0.93 -9.21
C ARG A 476 -4.57 -1.80 -9.07
N LEU A 477 -4.05 -2.36 -10.17
CA LEU A 477 -2.82 -3.18 -10.14
C LEU A 477 -1.58 -2.37 -9.74
N LEU A 478 -1.52 -1.09 -10.11
CA LEU A 478 -0.39 -0.21 -9.81
C LEU A 478 -0.41 0.34 -8.38
N VAL A 479 -1.61 0.52 -7.82
CA VAL A 479 -1.79 1.04 -6.45
C VAL A 479 -2.13 -0.05 -5.44
N GLN A 480 -1.97 -1.32 -5.81
CA GLN A 480 -2.19 -2.44 -4.91
C GLN A 480 -1.17 -2.42 -3.77
N ARG A 481 -1.67 -2.54 -2.54
CA ARG A 481 -0.87 -2.61 -1.32
C ARG A 481 -1.21 -3.87 -0.54
N ASP A 482 -0.22 -4.37 0.20
CA ASP A 482 -0.46 -5.42 1.15
C ASP A 482 -1.19 -4.87 2.38
N ILE A 483 -2.09 -5.67 2.97
CA ILE A 483 -2.85 -5.30 4.17
C ILE A 483 -1.92 -4.90 5.33
N ARG A 484 -0.71 -5.47 5.42
CA ARG A 484 0.28 -5.16 6.46
C ARG A 484 0.90 -3.77 6.32
N GLU A 485 0.75 -3.13 5.16
CA GLU A 485 1.22 -1.75 4.97
C GLU A 485 0.24 -0.74 5.58
N LEU A 486 -1.01 -1.15 5.83
CA LEU A 486 -2.03 -0.30 6.43
C LEU A 486 -1.77 -0.22 7.94
N ASN A 487 -1.70 1.01 8.46
CA ASN A 487 -1.38 1.28 9.86
C ASN A 487 -0.11 0.52 10.32
N ALA A 488 0.90 0.43 9.45
CA ALA A 488 2.07 -0.47 9.61
C ALA A 488 2.82 -0.30 10.94
N ASN A 489 2.79 0.91 11.51
CA ASN A 489 3.29 1.17 12.85
C ASN A 489 2.14 1.23 13.85
N PRO A 490 1.98 0.22 14.72
CA PRO A 490 0.88 0.16 15.67
C PRO A 490 1.02 1.17 16.82
N TYR A 491 2.17 1.82 16.95
CA TYR A 491 2.44 2.81 17.99
C TYR A 491 2.20 4.25 17.54
N ILE A 492 1.81 4.46 16.28
CA ILE A 492 1.36 5.75 15.78
C ILE A 492 -0.17 5.81 15.91
N ILE A 493 -0.65 6.78 16.67
CA ILE A 493 -2.06 7.10 16.85
C ILE A 493 -2.37 8.31 15.96
N ASN A 494 -3.15 8.09 14.90
CA ASN A 494 -3.61 9.19 14.05
C ASN A 494 -4.74 9.95 14.74
N VAL A 495 -4.49 11.21 15.08
CA VAL A 495 -5.42 12.16 15.72
C VAL A 495 -5.75 13.28 14.73
N ARG A 496 -6.75 14.13 15.01
CA ARG A 496 -7.22 15.17 14.09
C ARG A 496 -6.15 16.20 13.70
N ASN A 497 -5.15 16.44 14.55
CA ASN A 497 -4.09 17.42 14.34
C ASN A 497 -2.72 16.79 13.97
N GLY A 498 -2.64 15.47 13.77
CA GLY A 498 -1.40 14.84 13.32
C GLY A 498 -1.29 13.34 13.59
N LEU A 499 -0.09 12.82 13.41
CA LEU A 499 0.30 11.44 13.72
C LEU A 499 1.10 11.46 15.03
N TYR A 500 0.51 10.93 16.10
CA TYR A 500 1.12 10.94 17.42
C TYR A 500 1.83 9.61 17.70
N ASN A 501 3.14 9.62 17.91
CA ASN A 501 3.94 8.44 18.24
C ASN A 501 4.04 8.26 19.76
N VAL A 502 3.39 7.23 20.32
CA VAL A 502 3.38 6.98 21.78
C VAL A 502 4.75 6.55 22.32
N LEU A 503 5.63 5.98 21.49
CA LEU A 503 6.94 5.52 21.93
C LEU A 503 7.93 6.67 22.08
N GLU A 504 7.78 7.70 21.26
CA GLU A 504 8.68 8.85 21.19
C GLU A 504 8.10 10.10 21.87
N ASP A 505 6.79 10.08 22.17
CA ASP A 505 6.04 11.22 22.68
C ASP A 505 6.11 12.43 21.73
N THR A 506 5.90 12.19 20.45
CA THR A 506 6.01 13.20 19.39
C THR A 506 4.77 13.25 18.51
N LEU A 507 4.33 14.45 18.15
CA LEU A 507 3.29 14.70 17.16
C LEU A 507 3.93 15.19 15.87
N THR A 508 3.67 14.50 14.75
CA THR A 508 4.10 14.94 13.42
C THR A 508 2.90 15.32 12.56
N GLU A 509 3.12 16.11 11.52
CA GLU A 509 2.08 16.41 10.53
C GLU A 509 1.56 15.13 9.85
N HIS A 510 0.32 15.17 9.39
CA HIS A 510 -0.23 14.09 8.58
C HIS A 510 0.51 13.97 7.26
N THR A 511 0.77 12.74 6.83
CA THR A 511 1.34 12.45 5.51
C THR A 511 0.54 11.35 4.82
N PRO A 512 0.30 11.45 3.49
CA PRO A 512 -0.29 10.37 2.71
C PRO A 512 0.62 9.14 2.59
N ASP A 513 1.90 9.26 2.98
CA ASP A 513 2.85 8.14 2.93
C ASP A 513 2.66 7.18 4.12
N TYR A 514 1.99 7.63 5.20
CA TYR A 514 1.48 6.75 6.25
C TYR A 514 0.06 6.29 5.87
N PHE A 515 -0.10 5.02 5.49
CA PHE A 515 -1.38 4.43 5.09
C PHE A 515 -2.31 4.16 6.29
N SER A 516 -2.64 5.22 7.03
CA SER A 516 -3.57 5.18 8.15
C SER A 516 -4.99 5.02 7.63
N THR A 517 -5.68 3.94 8.02
CA THR A 517 -7.13 3.77 7.76
C THR A 517 -7.99 4.09 8.98
N VAL A 518 -7.32 4.42 10.08
CA VAL A 518 -7.91 4.78 11.37
C VAL A 518 -7.48 6.21 11.68
N GLN A 519 -8.41 7.01 12.20
CA GLN A 519 -8.14 8.33 12.77
C GLN A 519 -9.11 8.55 13.93
N LEU A 520 -8.58 8.88 15.10
CA LEU A 520 -9.36 9.16 16.30
C LEU A 520 -10.02 10.54 16.21
N ASP A 521 -11.16 10.71 16.86
CA ASP A 521 -11.96 11.93 16.78
C ASP A 521 -11.56 12.99 17.82
N VAL A 522 -10.27 13.04 18.13
CA VAL A 522 -9.63 13.88 19.17
C VAL A 522 -8.39 14.57 18.61
N ALA A 523 -7.93 15.64 19.24
CA ALA A 523 -6.64 16.26 19.00
C ALA A 523 -5.68 15.95 20.16
N TYR A 524 -4.37 15.93 19.87
CA TYR A 524 -3.35 15.93 20.91
C TYR A 524 -3.08 17.37 21.36
N ASP A 525 -3.41 17.68 22.60
CA ASP A 525 -3.10 18.93 23.29
C ASP A 525 -2.60 18.59 24.71
N GLU A 526 -1.32 18.81 24.98
CA GLU A 526 -0.66 18.52 26.27
C GLU A 526 -1.31 19.21 27.47
N ALA A 527 -1.99 20.34 27.25
CA ALA A 527 -2.65 21.09 28.32
C ALA A 527 -4.10 20.63 28.58
N ALA A 528 -4.64 19.72 27.78
CA ALA A 528 -6.05 19.32 27.87
C ALA A 528 -6.35 18.53 29.15
N GLY A 529 -7.48 18.86 29.79
CA GLY A 529 -7.97 18.20 31.00
C GLY A 529 -9.35 17.57 30.82
N CYS A 530 -9.66 16.56 31.63
CA CYS A 530 -10.97 15.89 31.66
C CYS A 530 -11.56 15.73 33.08
N PRO A 531 -11.72 16.83 33.85
CA PRO A 531 -12.17 16.76 35.24
C PRO A 531 -13.57 16.15 35.40
N LEU A 532 -14.51 16.43 34.49
CA LEU A 532 -15.86 15.85 34.56
C LEU A 532 -15.82 14.34 34.30
N PHE A 533 -15.03 13.91 33.32
CA PHE A 533 -14.89 12.48 33.02
C PHE A 533 -14.25 11.71 34.18
N LYS A 534 -13.18 12.24 34.77
CA LYS A 534 -12.53 11.65 35.96
C LYS A 534 -13.52 11.55 37.13
N LYS A 535 -14.31 12.60 37.37
CA LYS A 535 -15.35 12.60 38.40
C LYS A 535 -16.42 11.53 38.13
N PHE A 536 -16.89 11.42 36.88
CA PHE A 536 -17.85 10.40 36.49
C PHE A 536 -17.35 8.97 36.75
N LEU A 537 -16.08 8.67 36.44
CA LEU A 537 -15.50 7.36 36.70
C LEU A 537 -15.39 7.08 38.20
N ALA A 538 -14.91 8.04 38.99
CA ALA A 538 -14.81 7.91 40.44
C ALA A 538 -16.19 7.65 41.08
N GLU A 539 -17.22 8.40 40.68
CA GLU A 539 -18.60 8.20 41.17
C GLU A 539 -19.17 6.84 40.71
N SER A 540 -18.95 6.46 39.45
CA SER A 540 -19.45 5.19 38.90
C SER A 540 -18.85 3.97 39.58
N MET A 541 -17.59 4.07 40.03
CA MET A 541 -16.87 3.03 40.77
C MET A 541 -16.99 3.19 42.31
N GLY A 542 -17.77 4.15 42.81
CA GLY A 542 -17.96 4.36 44.24
C GLY A 542 -16.69 4.79 44.99
N GLY A 543 -15.78 5.49 44.31
CA GLY A 543 -14.50 5.93 44.86
C GLY A 543 -13.37 4.91 44.75
N ASP A 544 -13.61 3.73 44.17
CA ASP A 544 -12.57 2.72 43.92
C ASP A 544 -11.63 3.18 42.79
N MET A 545 -10.52 3.81 43.17
CA MET A 545 -9.54 4.34 42.24
C MET A 545 -8.69 3.25 41.55
N GLU A 546 -8.62 2.04 42.10
CA GLU A 546 -7.97 0.92 41.42
C GLU A 546 -8.79 0.48 40.21
N GLN A 547 -10.13 0.40 40.35
CA GLN A 547 -11.03 0.18 39.21
C GLN A 547 -10.95 1.31 38.17
N VAL A 548 -10.83 2.57 38.61
CA VAL A 548 -10.60 3.70 37.68
C VAL A 548 -9.27 3.53 36.93
N GLY A 549 -8.21 3.08 37.60
CA GLY A 549 -6.92 2.78 36.99
C GLY A 549 -7.00 1.66 35.94
N LEU A 550 -7.78 0.60 36.21
CA LEU A 550 -8.05 -0.48 35.26
C LEU A 550 -8.86 0.02 34.03
N ILE A 551 -9.86 0.88 34.26
CA ILE A 551 -10.61 1.52 33.16
C ILE A 551 -9.69 2.41 32.32
N GLN A 552 -8.77 3.15 32.96
CA GLN A 552 -7.79 3.99 32.25
C GLN A 552 -6.88 3.14 31.35
N GLU A 553 -6.36 2.01 31.85
CA GLU A 553 -5.59 1.05 31.05
C GLU A 553 -6.41 0.47 29.90
N MET A 554 -7.67 0.11 30.16
CA MET A 554 -8.60 -0.40 29.14
C MET A 554 -8.78 0.63 28.02
N LEU A 555 -9.10 1.89 28.36
CA LEU A 555 -9.26 2.97 27.38
C LEU A 555 -7.98 3.19 26.58
N GLY A 556 -6.82 3.18 27.24
CA GLY A 556 -5.51 3.28 26.60
C GLY A 556 -5.24 2.14 25.62
N TYR A 557 -5.56 0.91 26.02
CA TYR A 557 -5.45 -0.28 25.18
C TYR A 557 -6.34 -0.19 23.94
N PHE A 558 -7.43 0.59 23.97
CA PHE A 558 -8.29 0.87 22.81
C PHE A 558 -7.70 1.88 21.80
N LEU A 559 -6.59 2.56 22.10
CA LEU A 559 -5.98 3.54 21.20
C LEU A 559 -5.08 2.95 20.12
N ILE A 560 -4.45 1.79 20.37
CA ILE A 560 -3.45 1.18 19.47
C ILE A 560 -3.88 -0.22 18.99
N PRO A 561 -3.58 -0.63 17.74
CA PRO A 561 -3.95 -1.94 17.20
C PRO A 561 -3.05 -3.09 17.69
N VAL A 562 -2.69 -3.11 18.99
CA VAL A 562 -1.86 -4.15 19.62
C VAL A 562 -2.72 -5.09 20.45
N ASN A 563 -2.51 -6.40 20.29
CA ASN A 563 -3.25 -7.45 21.01
C ASN A 563 -2.45 -8.17 22.10
N SER A 564 -1.27 -7.67 22.46
CA SER A 564 -0.33 -8.39 23.34
C SER A 564 -0.89 -8.74 24.72
N ALA A 565 -1.89 -8.00 25.22
CA ALA A 565 -2.55 -8.33 26.49
C ALA A 565 -3.52 -9.52 26.38
N GLN A 566 -4.01 -9.80 25.17
CA GLN A 566 -5.01 -10.83 24.86
C GLN A 566 -6.25 -10.73 25.76
N LYS A 567 -6.82 -9.52 25.92
CA LYS A 567 -8.01 -9.29 26.75
C LYS A 567 -9.25 -8.87 25.96
N CYS A 568 -10.39 -9.33 26.46
CA CYS A 568 -11.76 -8.97 26.15
C CYS A 568 -12.40 -8.40 27.42
N PHE A 569 -13.13 -7.31 27.29
CA PHE A 569 -13.73 -6.61 28.42
C PHE A 569 -15.24 -6.83 28.45
N VAL A 570 -15.77 -7.12 29.62
CA VAL A 570 -17.22 -7.26 29.83
C VAL A 570 -17.65 -6.34 30.96
N ILE A 571 -18.49 -5.37 30.63
CA ILE A 571 -19.10 -4.46 31.60
C ILE A 571 -20.44 -5.04 32.04
N VAL A 572 -20.56 -5.32 33.33
CA VAL A 572 -21.76 -5.87 33.95
C VAL A 572 -22.32 -4.87 34.95
N GLY A 573 -23.63 -4.81 35.11
CA GLY A 573 -24.24 -3.98 36.16
C GLY A 573 -25.71 -3.74 35.94
N ALA A 574 -26.36 -3.08 36.89
CA ALA A 574 -27.78 -2.74 36.78
C ALA A 574 -28.05 -1.72 35.67
N ALA A 575 -29.31 -1.64 35.21
CA ALA A 575 -29.74 -0.59 34.30
C ALA A 575 -29.50 0.79 34.93
N SER A 576 -29.07 1.76 34.12
CA SER A 576 -28.76 3.13 34.58
C SER A 576 -27.54 3.31 35.51
N ALA A 577 -26.63 2.34 35.56
CA ALA A 577 -25.37 2.45 36.30
C ALA A 577 -24.26 3.23 35.54
N GLY A 578 -24.56 3.90 34.43
CA GLY A 578 -23.55 4.65 33.64
C GLY A 578 -22.78 3.83 32.59
N LYS A 579 -23.01 2.51 32.48
CA LYS A 579 -22.37 1.62 31.48
C LYS A 579 -22.43 2.17 30.06
N SER A 580 -23.64 2.52 29.60
CA SER A 580 -23.87 3.02 28.24
C SER A 580 -23.19 4.36 27.99
N VAL A 581 -22.95 5.17 29.02
CA VAL A 581 -22.23 6.44 28.90
C VAL A 581 -20.75 6.17 28.63
N LEU A 582 -20.11 5.28 29.39
CA LEU A 582 -18.72 4.90 29.15
C LEU A 582 -18.52 4.31 27.74
N LEU A 583 -19.42 3.42 27.30
CA LEU A 583 -19.37 2.88 25.93
C LEU A 583 -19.49 3.98 24.87
N ARG A 584 -20.36 4.97 25.08
CA ARG A 584 -20.51 6.10 24.16
C ARG A 584 -19.31 7.03 24.17
N VAL A 585 -18.66 7.25 25.31
CA VAL A 585 -17.40 7.99 25.37
C VAL A 585 -16.35 7.29 24.53
N LEU A 586 -16.17 5.97 24.73
CA LEU A 586 -15.19 5.23 23.94
C LEU A 586 -15.54 5.23 22.43
N ASN A 587 -16.79 4.97 22.07
CA ASN A 587 -17.23 4.83 20.68
C ASN A 587 -17.33 6.17 19.92
N ASP A 588 -17.96 7.18 20.52
CA ASP A 588 -18.38 8.41 19.83
C ASP A 588 -17.47 9.61 20.13
N VAL A 589 -16.70 9.58 21.22
CA VAL A 589 -15.82 10.70 21.64
C VAL A 589 -14.36 10.36 21.38
N LEU A 590 -13.90 9.18 21.81
CA LEU A 590 -12.49 8.81 21.73
C LEU A 590 -12.14 8.15 20.39
N LEU A 591 -12.77 7.01 20.08
CA LEU A 591 -12.41 6.24 18.89
C LEU A 591 -13.04 6.79 17.61
N GLY A 592 -14.26 7.28 17.69
CA GLY A 592 -15.06 7.62 16.52
C GLY A 592 -15.66 6.37 15.84
N ARG A 593 -16.92 6.48 15.42
CA ARG A 593 -17.75 5.36 14.93
C ARG A 593 -17.13 4.58 13.76
N ARG A 594 -16.29 5.22 12.95
CA ARG A 594 -15.62 4.56 11.80
C ARG A 594 -14.63 3.49 12.25
N ASN A 595 -14.07 3.62 13.44
CA ASN A 595 -13.02 2.73 13.97
C ASN A 595 -13.58 1.59 14.83
N VAL A 596 -14.91 1.47 14.94
CA VAL A 596 -15.60 0.52 15.80
C VAL A 596 -16.54 -0.38 14.97
N SER A 597 -16.56 -1.67 15.28
CA SER A 597 -17.59 -2.62 14.83
C SER A 597 -18.56 -2.95 15.98
N ASN A 598 -19.74 -3.47 15.65
CA ASN A 598 -20.80 -3.77 16.62
C ASN A 598 -21.32 -5.20 16.45
N VAL A 599 -20.43 -6.17 16.36
CA VAL A 599 -20.78 -7.59 16.24
C VAL A 599 -21.02 -8.15 17.65
N SER A 600 -22.17 -8.80 17.88
CA SER A 600 -22.46 -9.44 19.16
C SER A 600 -21.54 -10.65 19.39
N TRP A 601 -21.34 -11.04 20.65
CA TRP A 601 -20.48 -12.18 20.97
C TRP A 601 -20.93 -13.46 20.24
N GLN A 602 -22.22 -13.73 20.21
CA GLN A 602 -22.78 -14.91 19.55
C GLN A 602 -22.54 -14.92 18.03
N ALA A 603 -22.51 -13.75 17.40
CA ALA A 603 -22.30 -13.59 15.96
C ALA A 603 -20.82 -13.59 15.56
N LEU A 604 -19.88 -13.54 16.51
CA LEU A 604 -18.44 -13.58 16.20
C LEU A 604 -17.99 -14.88 15.54
N ASN A 605 -18.78 -15.96 15.67
CA ASN A 605 -18.56 -17.23 14.99
C ASN A 605 -19.01 -17.22 13.52
N GLU A 606 -19.77 -16.21 13.09
CA GLU A 606 -20.28 -16.11 11.73
C GLU A 606 -19.27 -15.41 10.81
N ARG A 607 -18.66 -16.14 9.87
CA ARG A 607 -17.57 -15.63 9.00
C ARG A 607 -17.86 -14.28 8.31
N PHE A 608 -19.11 -14.05 7.90
CA PHE A 608 -19.52 -12.78 7.26
C PHE A 608 -19.56 -11.61 8.24
N LYS A 609 -19.94 -11.86 9.50
CA LYS A 609 -20.00 -10.84 10.54
C LYS A 609 -18.61 -10.56 11.10
N THR A 610 -17.79 -11.58 11.27
CA THR A 610 -16.38 -11.42 11.68
C THR A 610 -15.59 -10.54 10.70
N ALA A 611 -15.95 -10.51 9.41
CA ALA A 611 -15.33 -9.63 8.43
C ALA A 611 -15.51 -8.12 8.74
N GLU A 612 -16.52 -7.74 9.52
CA GLU A 612 -16.78 -6.35 9.92
C GLU A 612 -15.71 -5.81 10.90
N LEU A 613 -14.93 -6.69 11.53
CA LEU A 613 -13.84 -6.32 12.46
C LEU A 613 -12.56 -5.87 11.73
N PHE A 614 -12.47 -6.12 10.42
CA PHE A 614 -11.30 -5.76 9.64
C PHE A 614 -11.04 -4.24 9.68
N GLY A 615 -9.81 -3.87 10.05
CA GLY A 615 -9.38 -2.46 10.14
C GLY A 615 -9.99 -1.66 11.30
N LYS A 616 -10.66 -2.32 12.26
CA LYS A 616 -11.25 -1.66 13.44
C LYS A 616 -10.34 -1.76 14.66
N LEU A 617 -10.45 -0.79 15.57
CA LEU A 617 -9.76 -0.80 16.87
C LEU A 617 -10.61 -1.49 17.95
N ALA A 618 -11.93 -1.37 17.89
CA ALA A 618 -12.80 -1.95 18.89
C ALA A 618 -13.97 -2.67 18.25
N ASN A 619 -14.43 -3.75 18.90
CA ASN A 619 -15.74 -4.31 18.67
C ASN A 619 -16.59 -4.06 19.92
N ILE A 620 -17.45 -3.04 19.88
CA ILE A 620 -18.27 -2.61 21.02
C ILE A 620 -19.72 -3.03 20.78
N PHE A 621 -20.24 -3.94 21.61
CA PHE A 621 -21.65 -4.32 21.57
C PHE A 621 -22.33 -3.97 22.89
N ALA A 622 -23.30 -3.05 22.83
CA ALA A 622 -24.14 -2.72 23.96
C ALA A 622 -25.24 -3.77 24.13
N ASP A 623 -25.46 -4.20 25.36
CA ASP A 623 -26.53 -5.10 25.79
C ASP A 623 -26.55 -6.45 25.05
N LEU A 624 -25.63 -7.34 25.45
CA LEU A 624 -25.58 -8.70 24.93
C LEU A 624 -26.93 -9.42 25.11
N PRO A 625 -27.36 -10.19 24.08
CA PRO A 625 -28.49 -11.10 24.22
C PRO A 625 -28.23 -12.14 25.31
N THR A 626 -29.27 -12.52 26.05
CA THR A 626 -29.22 -13.61 27.05
C THR A 626 -29.02 -14.99 26.44
N LYS A 627 -29.08 -15.10 25.10
CA LYS A 627 -28.80 -16.34 24.37
C LYS A 627 -27.38 -16.83 24.65
N ASN A 628 -27.26 -18.12 24.93
CA ASN A 628 -25.98 -18.78 25.19
C ASN A 628 -24.95 -18.56 24.07
N ILE A 629 -23.68 -18.52 24.48
CA ILE A 629 -22.52 -18.46 23.59
C ILE A 629 -22.06 -19.89 23.32
N ASP A 630 -21.77 -20.16 22.04
CA ASP A 630 -21.24 -21.44 21.57
C ASP A 630 -19.89 -21.20 20.89
N ASP A 631 -18.88 -20.81 21.67
CA ASP A 631 -17.56 -20.50 21.12
C ASP A 631 -16.80 -21.78 20.72
N ASN A 632 -16.49 -21.89 19.43
CA ASN A 632 -15.74 -23.01 18.85
C ASN A 632 -14.24 -22.71 18.78
N GLY A 633 -13.71 -21.83 19.64
CA GLY A 633 -12.32 -21.40 19.68
C GLY A 633 -11.98 -20.17 18.83
N ILE A 634 -12.95 -19.62 18.08
CA ILE A 634 -12.77 -18.40 17.27
C ILE A 634 -12.50 -17.19 18.17
N PHE A 635 -13.11 -17.12 19.35
CA PHE A 635 -12.87 -16.07 20.33
C PHE A 635 -11.39 -15.95 20.72
N LYS A 636 -10.70 -17.08 20.91
CA LYS A 636 -9.28 -17.07 21.29
C LYS A 636 -8.39 -16.51 20.18
N ALA A 637 -8.74 -16.78 18.93
CA ALA A 637 -8.06 -16.24 17.76
C ALA A 637 -8.36 -14.74 17.60
N LEU A 638 -9.60 -14.31 17.82
CA LEU A 638 -10.04 -12.91 17.76
C LEU A 638 -9.35 -12.01 18.78
N VAL A 639 -9.26 -12.48 20.03
CA VAL A 639 -8.62 -11.76 21.13
C VAL A 639 -7.10 -11.92 21.10
N GLY A 640 -6.62 -12.97 20.44
CA GLY A 640 -5.21 -13.30 20.33
C GLY A 640 -4.50 -12.61 19.16
N GLU A 641 -3.43 -13.25 18.70
CA GLU A 641 -2.60 -12.79 17.59
C GLU A 641 -2.69 -13.74 16.38
N ASP A 642 -3.73 -14.56 16.32
CA ASP A 642 -3.93 -15.55 15.27
C ASP A 642 -4.63 -14.94 14.04
N TYR A 643 -4.32 -15.48 12.86
CA TYR A 643 -5.01 -15.10 11.62
C TYR A 643 -6.39 -15.75 11.52
N LEU A 644 -7.37 -14.97 11.09
CA LEU A 644 -8.74 -15.40 10.82
C LEU A 644 -9.04 -15.25 9.34
N THR A 645 -9.55 -16.33 8.73
CA THR A 645 -10.08 -16.28 7.37
C THR A 645 -11.56 -15.93 7.40
N VAL A 646 -11.92 -14.82 6.76
CA VAL A 646 -13.28 -14.29 6.70
C VAL A 646 -13.75 -14.14 5.27
N GLU A 647 -15.07 -13.98 5.11
CA GLU A 647 -15.73 -13.90 3.81
C GLU A 647 -16.55 -12.61 3.74
N LYS A 648 -16.41 -11.82 2.67
CA LYS A 648 -17.30 -10.69 2.36
C LYS A 648 -18.28 -11.15 1.27
N LYS A 649 -19.55 -10.74 1.35
CA LYS A 649 -20.56 -11.08 0.32
C LYS A 649 -20.07 -10.64 -1.07
N ASN A 650 -20.14 -11.54 -2.05
CA ASN A 650 -19.73 -11.33 -3.43
C ASN A 650 -18.24 -10.93 -3.63
N LYS A 651 -17.37 -11.25 -2.66
CA LYS A 651 -15.92 -11.01 -2.75
C LYS A 651 -15.15 -12.27 -2.37
N ASN A 652 -13.88 -12.32 -2.75
CA ASN A 652 -13.00 -13.42 -2.36
C ASN A 652 -12.79 -13.41 -0.83
N PRO A 653 -12.66 -14.59 -0.20
CA PRO A 653 -12.21 -14.69 1.18
C PRO A 653 -10.83 -14.06 1.35
N PHE A 654 -10.56 -13.50 2.53
CA PHE A 654 -9.24 -12.99 2.89
C PHE A 654 -8.94 -13.28 4.36
N SER A 655 -7.66 -13.32 4.71
CA SER A 655 -7.20 -13.56 6.07
C SER A 655 -6.61 -12.30 6.68
N PHE A 656 -6.92 -12.04 7.95
CA PHE A 656 -6.35 -10.92 8.70
C PHE A 656 -6.20 -11.28 10.18
N GLN A 657 -5.33 -10.56 10.88
CA GLN A 657 -5.27 -10.58 12.33
C GLN A 657 -6.17 -9.46 12.86
N SER A 658 -7.11 -9.78 13.74
CA SER A 658 -8.06 -8.79 14.25
C SER A 658 -7.39 -7.83 15.20
N SER A 659 -7.29 -6.54 14.86
CA SER A 659 -6.95 -5.49 15.82
C SER A 659 -8.15 -5.03 16.65
N ALA A 660 -9.36 -5.54 16.39
CA ALA A 660 -10.57 -5.09 17.06
C ALA A 660 -10.71 -5.75 18.44
N ARG A 661 -10.40 -5.01 19.51
CA ARG A 661 -10.54 -5.52 20.89
C ARG A 661 -12.03 -5.62 21.25
N PRO A 662 -12.52 -6.76 21.77
CA PRO A 662 -13.93 -6.88 22.14
C PRO A 662 -14.25 -6.18 23.46
N LEU A 663 -15.32 -5.41 23.46
CA LEU A 663 -15.94 -4.81 24.64
C LEU A 663 -17.45 -5.04 24.59
N PHE A 664 -17.96 -5.68 25.63
CA PHE A 664 -19.37 -6.02 25.73
C PHE A 664 -20.00 -5.40 26.96
N SER A 665 -21.27 -4.98 26.87
CA SER A 665 -22.08 -4.63 28.03
C SER A 665 -23.25 -5.59 28.18
N CYS A 666 -23.60 -5.94 29.41
CA CYS A 666 -24.78 -6.74 29.71
C CYS A 666 -25.27 -6.49 31.14
N ASN A 667 -26.48 -6.96 31.42
CA ASN A 667 -26.97 -7.02 32.81
C ASN A 667 -26.54 -8.33 33.48
N SER A 668 -26.56 -9.43 32.72
CA SER A 668 -26.00 -10.73 33.09
C SER A 668 -25.19 -11.26 31.91
N ILE A 669 -24.02 -11.83 32.19
CA ILE A 669 -23.15 -12.38 31.15
C ILE A 669 -23.80 -13.66 30.60
N PRO A 670 -23.94 -13.82 29.28
CA PRO A 670 -24.49 -15.05 28.72
C PRO A 670 -23.58 -16.25 29.04
N LYS A 671 -24.20 -17.40 29.35
CA LYS A 671 -23.47 -18.64 29.64
C LYS A 671 -22.74 -19.12 28.38
N ASN A 672 -21.48 -19.54 28.54
CA ASN A 672 -20.70 -20.15 27.48
C ASN A 672 -20.77 -21.70 27.56
N TYR A 673 -21.34 -22.31 26.53
CA TYR A 673 -21.42 -23.77 26.41
C TYR A 673 -20.37 -24.36 25.45
N GLY A 674 -19.59 -23.52 24.77
CA GLY A 674 -18.47 -23.90 23.92
C GLY A 674 -17.17 -24.12 24.71
N ASP A 675 -16.11 -23.37 24.38
CA ASP A 675 -14.81 -23.46 25.05
C ASP A 675 -14.85 -22.97 26.52
N ARG A 676 -14.58 -23.88 27.46
CA ARG A 676 -14.51 -23.63 28.91
C ARG A 676 -13.11 -23.80 29.48
N SER A 677 -12.08 -23.71 28.65
CA SER A 677 -10.69 -23.84 29.08
C SER A 677 -10.18 -22.59 29.81
N GLU A 678 -9.10 -22.72 30.58
CA GLU A 678 -8.34 -21.57 31.11
C GLU A 678 -7.90 -20.60 30.01
N GLY A 679 -7.72 -21.11 28.78
CA GLY A 679 -7.44 -20.27 27.61
C GLY A 679 -8.55 -19.29 27.30
N PHE A 680 -9.81 -19.64 27.53
CA PHE A 680 -10.94 -18.75 27.38
C PHE A 680 -11.01 -17.76 28.56
N TYR A 681 -11.02 -18.25 29.80
CA TYR A 681 -11.26 -17.41 30.99
C TYR A 681 -10.17 -16.37 31.23
N ARG A 682 -8.88 -16.70 31.04
CA ARG A 682 -7.78 -15.73 31.26
C ARG A 682 -7.84 -14.50 30.35
N ARG A 683 -8.61 -14.57 29.26
CA ARG A 683 -8.81 -13.47 28.29
C ARG A 683 -9.93 -12.53 28.71
N LEU A 684 -10.71 -12.85 29.74
CA LEU A 684 -11.81 -11.99 30.20
C LEU A 684 -11.35 -11.07 31.32
N VAL A 685 -11.79 -9.81 31.24
CA VAL A 685 -11.77 -8.85 32.35
C VAL A 685 -13.20 -8.36 32.55
N ILE A 686 -13.76 -8.65 33.72
CA ILE A 686 -15.15 -8.29 34.05
C ILE A 686 -15.13 -7.06 34.96
N LEU A 687 -15.81 -5.99 34.51
CA LEU A 687 -15.95 -4.72 35.21
C LEU A 687 -17.38 -4.56 35.70
N ARG A 688 -17.60 -4.53 37.02
CA ARG A 688 -18.95 -4.37 37.59
C ARG A 688 -19.26 -2.93 37.98
N PHE A 689 -20.27 -2.36 37.33
CA PHE A 689 -20.89 -1.09 37.69
C PHE A 689 -22.03 -1.35 38.69
N LYS A 690 -21.71 -1.26 39.99
CA LYS A 690 -22.63 -1.56 41.10
C LYS A 690 -23.63 -0.43 41.37
N TYR A 691 -23.24 0.82 41.14
CA TYR A 691 -23.99 1.99 41.60
C TYR A 691 -24.94 2.52 40.53
N THR A 692 -26.25 2.44 40.80
CA THR A 692 -27.29 3.03 39.93
C THR A 692 -27.32 4.54 40.12
N VAL A 693 -27.32 5.31 39.03
CA VAL A 693 -27.43 6.77 39.09
C VAL A 693 -28.91 7.18 39.31
N PRO A 694 -29.25 7.90 40.41
CA PRO A 694 -30.60 8.42 40.65
C PRO A 694 -31.08 9.31 39.50
N LYS A 695 -32.39 9.35 39.21
CA LYS A 695 -32.93 10.09 38.05
C LYS A 695 -32.59 11.58 38.10
N GLU A 696 -32.58 12.15 39.29
CA GLU A 696 -32.35 13.57 39.57
C GLU A 696 -30.88 13.97 39.33
N LYS A 697 -29.96 12.99 39.39
CA LYS A 697 -28.54 13.17 39.11
C LYS A 697 -28.16 12.84 37.67
N ARG A 698 -29.12 12.42 36.83
CA ARG A 698 -28.85 12.08 35.43
C ARG A 698 -28.83 13.34 34.60
N ASP A 699 -27.67 13.59 34.01
CA ASP A 699 -27.47 14.68 33.07
C ASP A 699 -27.64 14.15 31.63
N PRO A 700 -28.69 14.56 30.90
CA PRO A 700 -28.90 14.12 29.52
C PRO A 700 -27.85 14.66 28.54
N GLU A 701 -27.18 15.77 28.88
CA GLU A 701 -26.15 16.43 28.05
C GLU A 701 -24.74 15.96 28.42
N LEU A 702 -24.61 15.00 29.33
CA LEU A 702 -23.32 14.55 29.86
C LEU A 702 -22.34 14.11 28.77
N LEU A 703 -22.84 13.46 27.70
CA LEU A 703 -22.01 13.04 26.59
C LEU A 703 -21.45 14.23 25.80
N GLU A 704 -22.23 15.30 25.62
CA GLU A 704 -21.78 16.52 24.93
C GLU A 704 -20.75 17.26 25.79
N LYS A 705 -20.90 17.26 27.12
CA LYS A 705 -19.87 17.77 28.04
C LYS A 705 -18.58 16.97 27.92
N PHE A 706 -18.65 15.64 27.78
CA PHE A 706 -17.46 14.82 27.54
C PHE A 706 -16.85 15.04 26.15
N ARG A 707 -17.64 15.40 25.12
CA ARG A 707 -17.07 15.84 23.84
C ARG A 707 -16.22 17.09 23.97
N MET A 708 -16.57 18.00 24.89
CA MET A 708 -15.74 19.18 25.18
C MET A 708 -14.44 18.83 25.92
N GLU A 709 -14.41 17.70 26.64
CA GLU A 709 -13.22 17.17 27.32
C GLU A 709 -12.47 16.11 26.48
N ALA A 710 -12.82 15.91 25.21
CA ALA A 710 -12.37 14.77 24.40
C ALA A 710 -10.84 14.62 24.35
N ASP A 711 -10.13 15.72 24.14
CA ASP A 711 -8.66 15.75 24.07
C ASP A 711 -8.04 15.41 25.44
N GLY A 712 -8.67 15.85 26.54
CA GLY A 712 -8.26 15.48 27.89
C GLY A 712 -8.58 14.02 28.23
N ILE A 713 -9.67 13.45 27.72
CA ILE A 713 -10.01 12.03 27.85
C ILE A 713 -8.99 11.19 27.07
N PHE A 714 -8.53 11.67 25.92
CA PHE A 714 -7.45 11.04 25.16
C PHE A 714 -6.14 11.02 25.95
N LEU A 715 -5.71 12.14 26.55
CA LEU A 715 -4.53 12.16 27.41
C LEU A 715 -4.67 11.23 28.63
N PHE A 716 -5.86 11.19 29.24
CA PHE A 716 -6.15 10.26 30.33
C PHE A 716 -6.00 8.80 29.90
N ALA A 717 -6.53 8.42 28.74
CA ALA A 717 -6.37 7.08 28.18
C ALA A 717 -4.89 6.79 27.81
N LEU A 718 -4.18 7.77 27.27
CA LEU A 718 -2.77 7.67 26.87
C LEU A 718 -1.85 7.40 28.07
N GLU A 719 -2.11 8.01 29.22
CA GLU A 719 -1.41 7.72 30.47
C GLU A 719 -1.60 6.24 30.89
N GLY A 720 -2.83 5.72 30.79
CA GLY A 720 -3.12 4.30 31.03
C GLY A 720 -2.39 3.38 30.05
N LEU A 721 -2.35 3.77 28.77
CA LEU A 721 -1.61 3.02 27.74
C LEU A 721 -0.11 2.95 28.06
N ARG A 722 0.50 4.06 28.45
CA ARG A 722 1.94 4.10 28.81
C ARG A 722 2.26 3.19 29.98
N ARG A 723 1.41 3.17 31.02
CA ARG A 723 1.54 2.26 32.16
C ARG A 723 1.46 0.80 31.71
N LEU A 724 0.48 0.47 30.88
CA LEU A 724 0.28 -0.87 30.32
C LEU A 724 1.45 -1.31 29.43
N MET A 725 1.99 -0.42 28.59
CA MET A 725 3.18 -0.72 27.79
C MET A 725 4.42 -0.96 28.67
N GLY A 726 4.56 -0.17 29.74
CA GLY A 726 5.67 -0.27 30.70
C GLY A 726 5.67 -1.58 31.50
N ASN A 727 4.50 -2.15 31.78
CA ASN A 727 4.35 -3.40 32.53
C ASN A 727 4.20 -4.66 31.64
N ARG A 728 4.47 -4.53 30.32
CA ARG A 728 4.37 -5.59 29.31
C ARG A 728 2.94 -6.10 29.09
N TYR A 729 1.98 -5.18 29.05
CA TYR A 729 0.58 -5.43 28.75
C TYR A 729 -0.13 -6.32 29.77
N ILE A 730 0.26 -6.21 31.04
CA ILE A 730 -0.40 -6.89 32.16
C ILE A 730 -1.39 -5.91 32.80
N PHE A 731 -2.68 -6.22 32.76
CA PHE A 731 -3.68 -5.33 33.37
C PHE A 731 -3.61 -5.36 34.90
N SER A 732 -3.87 -4.21 35.51
CA SER A 732 -3.95 -4.02 36.96
C SER A 732 -5.29 -4.54 37.51
N GLU A 733 -5.57 -5.83 37.30
CA GLU A 733 -6.80 -6.48 37.79
C GLU A 733 -6.81 -6.55 39.32
N THR A 734 -7.96 -6.24 39.95
CA THR A 734 -8.13 -6.32 41.40
C THR A 734 -8.80 -7.63 41.81
N GLN A 735 -8.84 -7.91 43.12
CA GLN A 735 -9.59 -9.05 43.66
C GLN A 735 -11.07 -9.01 43.24
N VAL A 736 -11.67 -7.82 43.13
CA VAL A 736 -13.06 -7.67 42.67
C VAL A 736 -13.24 -8.25 41.26
N ASN A 737 -12.30 -8.02 40.35
CA ASN A 737 -12.38 -8.54 38.99
C ASN A 737 -12.16 -10.07 38.95
N ALA A 738 -11.25 -10.57 39.78
CA ALA A 738 -11.00 -12.00 39.93
C ALA A 738 -12.25 -12.73 40.46
N ASP A 739 -12.92 -12.15 41.47
CA ASP A 739 -14.14 -12.70 42.05
C ASP A 739 -15.30 -12.72 41.02
N GLU A 740 -15.45 -11.67 40.22
CA GLU A 740 -16.46 -11.63 39.14
C GLU A 740 -16.21 -12.69 38.06
N LEU A 741 -14.94 -12.90 37.69
CA LEU A 741 -14.56 -13.96 36.75
C LEU A 741 -14.81 -15.35 37.33
N GLN A 742 -14.48 -15.56 38.60
CA GLN A 742 -14.74 -16.80 39.30
C GLN A 742 -16.25 -17.08 39.40
N GLN A 743 -17.06 -16.07 39.72
CA GLN A 743 -18.51 -16.20 39.73
C GLN A 743 -19.04 -16.59 38.35
N TYR A 744 -18.59 -15.91 37.28
CA TYR A 744 -19.03 -16.25 35.92
C TYR A 744 -18.65 -17.69 35.52
N ARG A 745 -17.48 -18.15 35.96
CA ARG A 745 -16.99 -19.51 35.74
C ARG A 745 -17.90 -20.53 36.41
N GLU A 746 -18.28 -20.30 37.67
CA GLU A 746 -19.19 -21.15 38.44
C GLU A 746 -20.59 -21.21 37.82
N GLU A 747 -21.14 -20.08 37.36
CA GLU A 747 -22.46 -20.02 36.73
C GLU A 747 -22.52 -20.73 35.35
N SER A 748 -21.37 -20.86 34.69
CA SER A 748 -21.23 -21.44 33.34
C SER A 748 -20.81 -22.91 33.35
N ASP A 749 -20.14 -23.37 34.40
CA ASP A 749 -19.64 -24.74 34.54
C ASP A 749 -20.49 -25.54 35.55
N SER A 750 -21.29 -26.46 35.02
CA SER A 750 -22.17 -27.31 35.81
C SER A 750 -21.44 -28.18 36.83
N VAL A 751 -20.19 -28.57 36.58
CA VAL A 751 -19.39 -29.38 37.52
C VAL A 751 -18.94 -28.50 38.69
N LEU A 752 -18.44 -27.29 38.42
CA LEU A 752 -18.06 -26.34 39.47
C LEU A 752 -19.26 -25.97 40.34
N SER A 753 -20.39 -25.65 39.71
CA SER A 753 -21.66 -25.34 40.40
C SER A 753 -22.10 -26.49 41.32
N PHE A 754 -22.11 -27.74 40.80
CA PHE A 754 -22.46 -28.92 41.58
C PHE A 754 -21.50 -29.20 42.75
N VAL A 755 -20.18 -29.06 42.53
CA VAL A 755 -19.20 -29.31 43.59
C VAL A 755 -19.31 -28.27 44.70
N LYS A 756 -19.55 -27.00 44.34
CA LYS A 756 -19.73 -25.92 45.30
C LYS A 756 -21.00 -26.10 46.14
N ASP A 757 -22.11 -26.42 45.49
CA ASP A 757 -23.40 -26.47 46.16
C ASP A 757 -23.60 -27.78 46.91
N CYS A 758 -23.23 -28.92 46.31
CA CYS A 758 -23.63 -30.24 46.79
C CYS A 758 -22.48 -31.12 47.31
N CYS A 759 -21.23 -30.64 47.34
CA CYS A 759 -20.08 -31.48 47.69
C CYS A 759 -19.15 -30.83 48.72
N GLU A 760 -18.43 -31.67 49.46
CA GLU A 760 -17.38 -31.24 50.39
C GLU A 760 -16.03 -31.83 49.98
N LEU A 761 -15.03 -30.96 49.83
CA LEU A 761 -13.67 -31.32 49.44
C LEU A 761 -12.80 -31.56 50.68
N SER A 762 -12.20 -32.75 50.77
CA SER A 762 -11.20 -33.10 51.79
C SER A 762 -10.42 -34.33 51.34
N ALA A 763 -9.12 -34.40 51.65
CA ALA A 763 -8.27 -35.53 51.30
C ALA A 763 -8.76 -36.88 51.88
N GLU A 764 -9.54 -36.84 52.96
CA GLU A 764 -10.08 -38.02 53.64
C GLU A 764 -11.45 -38.47 53.09
N HIS A 765 -12.09 -37.64 52.27
CA HIS A 765 -13.41 -37.95 51.72
C HIS A 765 -13.32 -38.89 50.52
N SER A 766 -14.31 -39.77 50.38
CA SER A 766 -14.46 -40.56 49.16
C SER A 766 -15.94 -40.85 48.86
N VAL A 767 -16.25 -41.01 47.58
CA VAL A 767 -17.61 -41.30 47.10
C VAL A 767 -17.57 -42.21 45.87
N GLY A 768 -18.62 -43.01 45.66
CA GLY A 768 -18.75 -43.82 44.46
C GLY A 768 -18.81 -42.95 43.20
N SER A 769 -18.02 -43.26 42.17
CA SER A 769 -17.99 -42.46 40.94
C SER A 769 -19.34 -42.43 40.20
N THR A 770 -20.12 -43.52 40.27
CA THR A 770 -21.48 -43.57 39.71
C THR A 770 -22.50 -42.85 40.58
N GLU A 771 -22.35 -42.94 41.90
CA GLU A 771 -23.21 -42.26 42.87
C GLU A 771 -23.08 -40.73 42.72
N LEU A 772 -21.85 -40.22 42.72
CA LEU A 772 -21.59 -38.80 42.51
C LEU A 772 -22.10 -38.30 41.16
N PHE A 773 -21.95 -39.12 40.10
CA PHE A 773 -22.46 -38.76 38.77
C PHE A 773 -23.99 -38.70 38.71
N ASN A 774 -24.69 -39.59 39.41
CA ASN A 774 -26.15 -39.58 39.46
C ASN A 774 -26.66 -38.34 40.22
N ALA A 775 -26.03 -37.99 41.35
CA ALA A 775 -26.32 -36.76 42.07
C ALA A 775 -26.07 -35.51 41.20
N TYR A 776 -24.94 -35.47 40.50
CA TYR A 776 -24.63 -34.42 39.52
C TYR A 776 -25.71 -34.31 38.42
N LYS A 777 -26.19 -35.44 37.91
CA LYS A 777 -27.22 -35.47 36.87
C LYS A 777 -28.55 -34.91 37.41
N GLY A 778 -28.95 -35.31 38.61
CA GLY A 778 -30.14 -34.78 39.29
C GLY A 778 -30.04 -33.27 39.52
N TYR A 779 -28.92 -32.81 40.06
CA TYR A 779 -28.63 -31.38 40.23
C TYR A 779 -28.72 -30.60 38.90
N CYS A 780 -28.17 -31.14 37.81
CA CYS A 780 -28.27 -30.50 36.50
C CYS A 780 -29.72 -30.40 36.02
N GLU A 781 -30.53 -31.45 36.24
CA GLU A 781 -31.95 -31.45 35.87
C GLU A 781 -32.73 -30.40 36.69
N GLU A 782 -32.49 -30.30 38.00
CA GLU A 782 -33.10 -29.31 38.90
C GLU A 782 -32.71 -27.87 38.57
N CYS A 783 -31.42 -27.64 38.27
CA CYS A 783 -30.89 -26.31 37.95
C CYS A 783 -31.04 -25.91 36.47
N GLY A 784 -31.67 -26.75 35.63
CA GLY A 784 -31.81 -26.51 34.19
C GLY A 784 -30.47 -26.47 33.43
N LEU A 785 -29.45 -27.16 33.92
CA LEU A 785 -28.13 -27.30 33.31
C LEU A 785 -28.03 -28.56 32.45
N ARG A 786 -27.11 -28.57 31.47
CA ARG A 786 -26.84 -29.76 30.66
C ARG A 786 -25.74 -30.62 31.32
N PRO A 787 -26.02 -31.88 31.71
CA PRO A 787 -25.00 -32.73 32.30
C PRO A 787 -23.98 -33.21 31.26
N TYR A 788 -22.72 -33.37 31.67
CA TYR A 788 -21.73 -34.09 30.89
C TYR A 788 -22.04 -35.60 30.87
N ALA A 789 -21.51 -36.32 29.87
CA ALA A 789 -21.43 -37.78 29.95
C ALA A 789 -20.51 -38.19 31.12
N GLN A 790 -20.79 -39.32 31.78
CA GLN A 790 -20.08 -39.74 32.99
C GLN A 790 -18.56 -39.72 32.86
N LYS A 791 -18.02 -40.22 31.75
CA LYS A 791 -16.56 -40.20 31.49
C LYS A 791 -16.00 -38.78 31.47
N ASN A 792 -16.71 -37.85 30.85
CA ASN A 792 -16.30 -36.45 30.73
C ASN A 792 -16.48 -35.73 32.07
N PHE A 793 -17.56 -35.99 32.81
CA PHE A 793 -17.75 -35.49 34.18
C PHE A 793 -16.55 -35.86 35.08
N VAL A 794 -16.20 -37.15 35.11
CA VAL A 794 -15.06 -37.63 35.91
C VAL A 794 -13.74 -37.05 35.41
N GLN A 795 -13.57 -36.80 34.11
CA GLN A 795 -12.37 -36.16 33.60
C GLN A 795 -12.29 -34.68 33.99
N GLN A 796 -13.40 -33.94 33.87
CA GLN A 796 -13.48 -32.53 34.23
C GLN A 796 -13.25 -32.34 35.72
N ILE A 797 -13.94 -33.09 36.58
CA ILE A 797 -13.80 -32.93 38.04
C ILE A 797 -12.35 -33.19 38.51
N THR A 798 -11.66 -34.20 37.97
CA THR A 798 -10.24 -34.47 38.29
C THR A 798 -9.27 -33.47 37.68
N ALA A 799 -9.64 -32.81 36.58
CA ALA A 799 -8.81 -31.80 35.94
C ALA A 799 -8.93 -30.44 36.67
N THR A 800 -10.14 -30.11 37.12
CA THR A 800 -10.46 -28.85 37.79
C THR A 800 -10.00 -28.85 39.25
N PHE A 801 -10.12 -29.97 39.95
CA PHE A 801 -9.73 -30.11 41.35
C PHE A 801 -8.55 -31.07 41.48
N SER A 802 -7.33 -30.54 41.60
CA SER A 802 -6.09 -31.34 41.71
C SER A 802 -6.04 -32.27 42.93
N GLY A 803 -6.83 -31.98 43.97
CA GLY A 803 -6.98 -32.83 45.15
C GLY A 803 -7.88 -34.06 44.94
N ILE A 804 -8.60 -34.14 43.81
CA ILE A 804 -9.50 -35.26 43.50
C ILE A 804 -8.79 -36.28 42.63
N THR A 805 -8.73 -37.53 43.10
CA THR A 805 -8.09 -38.64 42.37
C THR A 805 -9.03 -39.83 42.20
N ARG A 806 -8.73 -40.69 41.22
CA ARG A 806 -9.51 -41.90 40.94
C ARG A 806 -9.01 -43.03 41.83
N GLY A 807 -9.92 -43.69 42.53
CA GLY A 807 -9.66 -44.83 43.38
C GLY A 807 -10.53 -46.04 43.03
N VAL A 808 -10.28 -47.13 43.77
CA VAL A 808 -11.13 -48.31 43.78
C VAL A 808 -11.37 -48.69 45.24
N ASP A 809 -12.63 -48.90 45.59
CA ASP A 809 -12.99 -49.38 46.93
C ASP A 809 -12.47 -50.81 47.16
N ALA A 810 -11.87 -51.03 48.33
CA ALA A 810 -11.24 -52.28 48.75
C ALA A 810 -12.25 -53.42 49.00
N LEU A 811 -13.50 -53.11 49.36
CA LEU A 811 -14.53 -54.12 49.69
C LEU A 811 -15.39 -54.52 48.48
N GLY A 812 -15.75 -53.57 47.61
CA GLY A 812 -16.68 -53.81 46.50
C GLY A 812 -16.10 -53.79 45.07
N LYS A 813 -14.79 -53.50 44.89
CA LYS A 813 -14.15 -53.22 43.58
C LYS A 813 -14.86 -52.13 42.76
N ARG A 814 -15.61 -51.23 43.40
CA ARG A 814 -16.32 -50.13 42.74
C ARG A 814 -15.37 -48.97 42.49
N ARG A 815 -15.55 -48.26 41.37
CA ARG A 815 -14.78 -47.04 41.06
C ARG A 815 -15.19 -45.92 42.01
N THR A 816 -14.22 -45.31 42.70
CA THR A 816 -14.43 -44.21 43.64
C THR A 816 -13.66 -42.96 43.21
N LEU A 817 -14.11 -41.81 43.70
CA LEU A 817 -13.35 -40.57 43.68
C LEU A 817 -12.93 -40.24 45.11
N ILE A 818 -11.63 -40.03 45.32
CA ILE A 818 -11.02 -39.67 46.60
C ILE A 818 -10.79 -38.16 46.58
N GLY A 819 -10.97 -37.47 47.70
CA GLY A 819 -10.85 -36.01 47.79
C GLY A 819 -12.19 -35.28 47.87
N ILE A 820 -13.31 -35.99 47.74
CA ILE A 820 -14.66 -35.43 47.63
C ILE A 820 -15.72 -36.38 48.21
N LYS A 821 -16.74 -35.81 48.85
CA LYS A 821 -18.01 -36.49 49.17
C LYS A 821 -19.19 -35.61 48.81
N LEU A 822 -20.38 -36.18 48.75
CA LEU A 822 -21.62 -35.41 48.73
C LEU A 822 -21.78 -34.73 50.09
N GLY A 823 -22.02 -33.42 50.09
CA GLY A 823 -22.36 -32.65 51.28
C GLY A 823 -23.81 -32.90 51.69
N GLU A 824 -24.16 -32.50 52.91
CA GLU A 824 -25.54 -32.51 53.38
C GLU A 824 -26.34 -31.38 52.71
N CYS A 825 -26.80 -31.57 51.48
CA CYS A 825 -27.75 -30.65 50.87
C CYS A 825 -29.19 -31.07 51.14
N LEU A 826 -29.93 -30.11 51.71
CA LEU A 826 -31.34 -30.08 52.09
C LEU A 826 -32.24 -30.74 51.05
N GLY A 827 -32.97 -31.78 51.48
CA GLY A 827 -34.06 -32.39 50.71
C GLY A 827 -35.33 -31.56 50.70
#